data_AF-A0A4R0II03-F1
#
_entry.id   AF-A0A4R0II03-F1
#
_cell.length_a   1.000
_cell.length_b   1.000
_cell.length_c   1.000
_cell.angle_alpha   90.00
_cell.angle_beta   90.00
_cell.angle_gamma   90.00
#
_symmetry.space_group_name_H-M   'P 1'
#
loop_
_entity.id
_entity.type
_entity.pdbx_description
1 polymer ?
#
loop_
_entity_poly.entity_id
_entity_poly.type
_entity_poly.pdbx_seq_one_letter_code
_entity_poly.pdbx_strand_id
1 'polypeptide(L)'
;MGDNLSRDRPMGRRDLRRRLLRIRRLRLGSRGLGREGGPTGRRLGEVPRPPDRPAPPPPLATVDAGRRPHLRLARHVRRRGPRTDPGHVTRLPPRHHRTSCPRQRPGRCTGRRTGNNHNQGRRPHRPSRSRRGQAGAVRTEGPCLRPGTHPRLPQQGDEDPREPHTRTPRPAPAADHCPRADPRIPHVRRLPGDLPRRPGPQAEGGRPQTHPPDPEAMTTPRLSVVVPFYNVGAYIEDCLDSIARQTFGDFEAILVDDGSPDDSAVIAKEFCLRDPRFRIVEQQNAGLGPARNTGVEHASGEYVTFVDSDDLVTRHGFGMLIRSLDQTGSDFAAGNARRFNNSYGVRPSWLHAQAFTADRPATHISETPQLVLDRMVWNKVYRRSFWDEYGYRFPAIRYEDYPVTLKAHLDAVTVDTVAAPVYFWRERESGDSITQQKFQLANIRDRVVSAGLVLDEIEDALPTIRHRVHAHFRQIDLHAILSAFGTVPPEEEQHLVELTTELLDRLDEAVLANSPRLAQLQFAALRAGDLELLHKVALDPDAAQHHLQLTNDDLTMATSVREVNWIDGELSIRGTAEIRHLQSKPSNLRIGLVIAGKNYRLPVRRCPATDLRGEESLVGFEVRVSRELLAKCTAGPSHFDVRLRVGGIRRRDLLRGQKAGSPGWPPGSWIDGTNWIQPGPGKDGAFAVRRLTDPCRLTSVEQTPDALVLHGRSTFDEPSLFVSRPLAGGEEAVPLTVHGRDFTAWLPIGPILAEINPDDPFSQRTTRAFRVRGPEGQEQVLLWTAGDRLVSHAENGRAVMLTRSTGGYVNLHESPIRMTATAAVAAGNMLVVRGPDWGDVDFSWRRYLPDSDDHVDVACRRTVSDDGWAAVVEMAALEPAEWILFATAPDGTSHAVQCEPFLSTRLPLTTRRAHHTFTIRPLAGTLHLEVT
;
A
#
# COMPACT_ATOMS: atom_id res chain seq x y z
N MET A 1 24.26 56.06 -4.20
CA MET A 1 24.12 56.99 -3.07
C MET A 1 22.82 56.65 -2.38
N GLY A 2 22.76 56.32 -1.10
CA GLY A 2 23.82 56.06 -0.13
C GLY A 2 23.23 55.25 1.04
N ASP A 3 24.07 54.66 1.89
CA ASP A 3 23.64 53.68 2.89
C ASP A 3 22.75 54.28 4.00
N ASN A 4 21.73 53.51 4.41
CA ASN A 4 21.37 53.29 5.82
C ASN A 4 20.26 52.22 5.94
N LEU A 5 20.62 51.02 6.39
CA LEU A 5 19.68 49.99 6.85
C LEU A 5 19.93 49.71 8.33
N SER A 6 19.05 50.22 9.20
CA SER A 6 19.21 50.10 10.65
C SER A 6 17.95 49.56 11.34
N ARG A 7 17.97 48.25 11.63
CA ARG A 7 17.29 47.58 12.76
C ARG A 7 15.87 48.04 13.10
N ASP A 8 14.88 47.40 12.49
CA ASP A 8 13.56 47.26 13.12
C ASP A 8 13.54 46.06 14.09
N ARG A 9 12.76 46.14 15.17
CA ARG A 9 12.59 45.03 16.15
C ARG A 9 11.37 44.19 15.80
N PRO A 10 11.38 42.86 15.98
CA PRO A 10 10.19 42.03 15.74
C PRO A 10 9.07 42.38 16.74
N MET A 11 7.84 42.56 16.24
CA MET A 11 6.65 42.74 17.07
C MET A 11 6.37 41.49 17.92
N GLY A 12 5.93 41.69 19.17
CA GLY A 12 5.57 40.60 20.08
C GLY A 12 4.33 39.84 19.63
N ARG A 13 4.34 38.50 19.75
CA ARG A 13 3.26 37.59 19.28
C ARG A 13 1.84 37.99 19.72
N ARG A 14 1.68 38.65 20.88
CA ARG A 14 0.37 39.15 21.36
C ARG A 14 -0.28 40.19 20.43
N ASP A 15 0.50 41.05 19.79
CA ASP A 15 -0.05 42.06 18.88
C ASP A 15 -0.42 41.49 17.50
N LEU A 16 0.25 40.41 17.06
CA LEU A 16 -0.16 39.69 15.86
C LEU A 16 -1.51 38.99 16.04
N ARG A 17 -1.73 38.27 17.17
CA ARG A 17 -3.03 37.66 17.49
C ARG A 17 -4.13 38.72 17.63
N ARG A 18 -3.83 39.87 18.26
CA ARG A 18 -4.75 41.02 18.34
C ARG A 18 -5.07 41.63 16.96
N ARG A 19 -4.10 41.77 16.06
CA ARG A 19 -4.30 42.34 14.72
C ARG A 19 -5.17 41.42 13.84
N LEU A 20 -4.95 40.11 13.90
CA LEU A 20 -5.77 39.12 13.20
C LEU A 20 -7.21 39.05 13.75
N LEU A 21 -7.39 39.02 15.08
CA LEU A 21 -8.72 39.08 15.70
C LEU A 21 -9.46 40.39 15.38
N ARG A 22 -8.75 41.52 15.25
CA ARG A 22 -9.34 42.80 14.82
C ARG A 22 -9.77 42.77 13.35
N ILE A 23 -9.05 42.07 12.48
CA ILE A 23 -9.46 41.84 11.08
C ILE A 23 -10.68 40.91 11.01
N ARG A 24 -10.75 39.83 11.81
CA ARG A 24 -11.93 38.93 11.87
C ARG A 24 -13.18 39.68 12.39
N ARG A 25 -13.05 40.52 13.44
CA ARG A 25 -14.15 41.40 13.92
C ARG A 25 -14.58 42.46 12.90
N LEU A 26 -13.66 43.05 12.12
CA LEU A 26 -14.01 44.04 11.09
C LEU A 26 -14.76 43.44 9.89
N ARG A 27 -14.64 42.13 9.62
CA ARG A 27 -15.45 41.42 8.62
C ARG A 27 -16.83 40.99 9.14
N LEU A 28 -16.95 40.69 10.43
CA LEU A 28 -18.23 40.36 11.07
C LEU A 28 -19.08 41.62 11.37
N GLY A 29 -18.47 42.79 11.47
CA GLY A 29 -19.16 44.06 11.70
C GLY A 29 -19.89 44.67 10.49
N SER A 30 -19.82 44.06 9.30
CA SER A 30 -20.39 44.61 8.06
C SER A 30 -21.66 43.90 7.58
N ARG A 31 -22.61 43.65 8.50
CA ARG A 31 -24.02 43.34 8.16
C ARG A 31 -24.94 44.38 8.80
N GLY A 32 -25.42 45.33 8.01
CA GLY A 32 -26.46 46.29 8.38
C GLY A 32 -26.17 47.74 8.00
N LEU A 33 -26.76 48.22 6.90
CA LEU A 33 -27.19 49.62 6.69
C LEU A 33 -28.00 49.71 5.38
N GLY A 34 -29.19 50.32 5.44
CA GLY A 34 -30.14 50.43 4.32
C GLY A 34 -31.14 49.27 4.25
N ARG A 35 -32.47 49.50 4.18
CA ARG A 35 -33.24 50.75 4.10
C ARG A 35 -34.53 50.69 4.93
N GLU A 36 -35.18 51.84 5.09
CA GLU A 36 -36.21 52.11 6.11
C GLU A 36 -37.62 51.60 5.76
N GLY A 37 -38.43 51.33 6.80
CA GLY A 37 -39.87 51.06 6.74
C GLY A 37 -40.51 51.29 8.12
N GLY A 38 -41.64 52.00 8.18
CA GLY A 38 -42.21 52.56 9.42
C GLY A 38 -42.98 51.56 10.32
N PRO A 39 -43.40 51.98 11.55
CA PRO A 39 -43.53 51.04 12.67
C PRO A 39 -44.91 50.93 13.36
N THR A 40 -45.29 49.69 13.71
CA THR A 40 -46.20 49.31 14.80
C THR A 40 -45.82 47.89 15.29
N GLY A 41 -46.02 47.45 16.54
CA GLY A 41 -46.34 48.18 17.77
C GLY A 41 -47.03 47.30 18.82
N ARG A 42 -46.36 47.00 19.96
CA ARG A 42 -46.82 46.13 21.09
C ARG A 42 -46.91 44.63 20.74
N ARG A 43 -47.02 43.67 21.68
CA ARG A 43 -46.37 43.42 23.00
C ARG A 43 -46.61 41.93 23.33
N LEU A 44 -45.64 41.28 24.00
CA LEU A 44 -45.75 40.16 24.95
C LEU A 44 -47.02 39.29 24.99
N GLY A 45 -46.83 37.99 24.73
CA GLY A 45 -47.33 36.90 25.60
C GLY A 45 -48.70 36.28 25.30
N GLU A 46 -48.70 34.99 24.95
CA GLU A 46 -49.25 33.89 25.78
C GLU A 46 -49.01 32.51 25.12
N VAL A 47 -49.13 31.43 25.90
CA VAL A 47 -49.07 30.02 25.44
C VAL A 47 -50.14 29.22 26.18
N PRO A 48 -51.07 28.56 25.46
CA PRO A 48 -51.37 27.17 25.83
C PRO A 48 -51.76 26.24 24.66
N ARG A 49 -50.87 25.26 24.37
CA ARG A 49 -51.16 23.85 24.00
C ARG A 49 -51.87 23.55 22.65
N PRO A 50 -51.84 22.27 22.18
CA PRO A 50 -51.90 21.95 20.74
C PRO A 50 -53.23 21.34 20.25
N PRO A 51 -53.45 21.31 18.92
CA PRO A 51 -54.47 20.48 18.25
C PRO A 51 -53.93 19.14 17.72
N ASP A 52 -54.86 18.27 17.32
CA ASP A 52 -54.70 16.84 17.03
C ASP A 52 -54.12 16.42 15.66
N ARG A 53 -54.09 15.09 15.46
CA ARG A 53 -53.57 14.31 14.32
C ARG A 53 -54.10 14.70 12.92
N PRO A 54 -53.33 14.42 11.84
CA PRO A 54 -53.71 14.74 10.46
C PRO A 54 -54.85 13.86 9.90
N ALA A 55 -55.54 14.40 8.89
CA ALA A 55 -56.61 13.74 8.13
C ALA A 55 -56.09 12.93 6.92
N PRO A 56 -56.84 11.91 6.44
CA PRO A 56 -56.40 11.00 5.36
C PRO A 56 -56.52 11.58 3.93
N PRO A 57 -55.85 10.98 2.93
CA PRO A 57 -55.87 11.43 1.53
C PRO A 57 -57.19 11.15 0.80
N PRO A 58 -57.50 11.88 -0.29
CA PRO A 58 -58.71 11.70 -1.10
C PRO A 58 -58.67 10.43 -1.98
N PRO A 59 -59.84 9.88 -2.38
CA PRO A 59 -59.94 8.55 -2.99
C PRO A 59 -59.68 8.50 -4.50
N LEU A 60 -59.34 7.29 -4.97
CA LEU A 60 -59.28 6.91 -6.39
C LEU A 60 -60.67 6.98 -7.05
N ALA A 61 -60.70 7.37 -8.33
CA ALA A 61 -61.91 7.34 -9.16
C ALA A 61 -61.66 6.56 -10.47
N THR A 62 -62.42 5.50 -10.69
CA THR A 62 -62.37 4.65 -11.89
C THR A 62 -63.73 4.61 -12.59
N VAL A 63 -63.89 5.24 -13.76
CA VAL A 63 -65.05 5.04 -14.65
C VAL A 63 -64.64 5.08 -16.14
N ASP A 64 -64.75 3.91 -16.76
CA ASP A 64 -65.06 3.62 -18.18
C ASP A 64 -64.16 4.13 -19.34
N ALA A 65 -64.47 3.61 -20.52
CA ALA A 65 -63.64 3.61 -21.72
C ALA A 65 -64.32 4.25 -22.95
N GLY A 66 -63.50 4.53 -23.97
CA GLY A 66 -63.95 4.51 -25.36
C GLY A 66 -63.99 5.85 -26.09
N ARG A 67 -62.98 6.08 -26.95
CA ARG A 67 -63.11 6.37 -28.40
C ARG A 67 -61.77 6.81 -28.99
N ARG A 68 -61.33 6.15 -30.07
CA ARG A 68 -60.32 6.69 -30.99
C ARG A 68 -60.97 7.71 -31.94
N PRO A 69 -60.19 8.66 -32.45
CA PRO A 69 -60.27 9.05 -33.86
C PRO A 69 -59.00 8.66 -34.64
N HIS A 70 -59.13 8.43 -35.94
CA HIS A 70 -58.04 8.10 -36.86
C HIS A 70 -57.72 9.26 -37.82
N LEU A 71 -56.43 9.56 -38.02
CA LEU A 71 -55.87 10.13 -39.25
C LEU A 71 -54.36 9.79 -39.29
N ARG A 72 -53.71 9.40 -40.39
CA ARG A 72 -54.05 8.85 -41.71
C ARG A 72 -52.69 8.66 -42.40
N LEU A 73 -52.24 7.43 -42.66
CA LEU A 73 -51.04 7.21 -43.49
C LEU A 73 -51.36 7.33 -44.98
N ALA A 74 -50.38 7.79 -45.76
CA ALA A 74 -50.29 7.58 -47.20
C ALA A 74 -48.82 7.68 -47.67
N ARG A 75 -48.33 6.89 -48.64
CA ARG A 75 -48.71 5.55 -49.14
C ARG A 75 -47.62 5.08 -50.13
N HIS A 76 -47.40 3.76 -50.22
CA HIS A 76 -47.06 2.91 -51.40
C HIS A 76 -46.20 1.70 -50.94
N VAL A 77 -46.66 0.44 -50.98
CA VAL A 77 -46.95 -0.44 -52.15
C VAL A 77 -45.62 -0.96 -52.76
N ARG A 78 -45.36 -2.28 -52.90
CA ARG A 78 -46.25 -3.37 -53.37
C ARG A 78 -45.95 -4.75 -52.72
N ARG A 79 -46.85 -5.73 -52.91
CA ARG A 79 -46.79 -7.12 -52.37
C ARG A 79 -45.92 -8.07 -53.22
N ARG A 80 -45.33 -9.11 -52.60
CA ARG A 80 -45.58 -10.55 -52.89
C ARG A 80 -44.92 -11.47 -51.84
N GLY A 81 -45.58 -12.59 -51.52
CA GLY A 81 -44.99 -13.78 -50.86
C GLY A 81 -44.88 -14.94 -51.86
N PRO A 82 -44.77 -16.23 -51.46
CA PRO A 82 -45.20 -16.81 -50.17
C PRO A 82 -44.20 -17.77 -49.48
N ARG A 83 -44.73 -18.54 -48.52
CA ARG A 83 -44.30 -19.81 -47.86
C ARG A 83 -43.48 -20.76 -48.79
N THR A 84 -42.62 -21.67 -48.31
CA THR A 84 -42.91 -22.78 -47.35
C THR A 84 -41.69 -23.34 -46.58
N ASP A 85 -41.99 -24.05 -45.48
CA ASP A 85 -41.19 -25.00 -44.69
C ASP A 85 -41.80 -26.44 -44.91
N PRO A 86 -41.30 -27.61 -44.43
CA PRO A 86 -40.05 -27.96 -43.73
C PRO A 86 -39.34 -29.26 -44.25
N GLY A 87 -38.29 -29.75 -43.54
CA GLY A 87 -37.70 -31.12 -43.67
C GLY A 87 -36.15 -31.14 -43.67
N HIS A 88 -35.39 -31.93 -42.87
CA HIS A 88 -35.28 -33.41 -42.77
C HIS A 88 -34.75 -34.09 -44.08
N VAL A 89 -33.75 -34.99 -44.09
CA VAL A 89 -32.94 -35.60 -43.00
C VAL A 89 -31.60 -36.24 -43.49
N THR A 90 -30.55 -36.24 -42.64
CA THR A 90 -29.30 -37.06 -42.60
C THR A 90 -28.44 -37.45 -43.84
N ARG A 91 -27.09 -37.45 -43.63
CA ARG A 91 -26.05 -38.51 -43.92
C ARG A 91 -25.91 -39.05 -45.38
N LEU A 92 -24.73 -39.40 -45.94
CA LEU A 92 -23.31 -39.52 -45.54
C LEU A 92 -22.40 -39.36 -46.84
N PRO A 93 -21.08 -39.68 -46.90
CA PRO A 93 -20.12 -39.22 -47.93
C PRO A 93 -19.73 -40.39 -48.91
N PRO A 94 -18.51 -40.60 -49.49
CA PRO A 94 -17.23 -39.85 -49.49
C PRO A 94 -16.37 -39.86 -50.80
N ARG A 95 -15.12 -39.33 -50.68
CA ARG A 95 -13.84 -39.71 -51.35
C ARG A 95 -13.25 -38.86 -52.50
N HIS A 96 -12.19 -38.11 -52.12
CA HIS A 96 -10.80 -38.14 -52.63
C HIS A 96 -10.42 -37.83 -54.12
N HIS A 97 -9.44 -36.92 -54.23
CA HIS A 97 -8.36 -36.86 -55.24
C HIS A 97 -8.72 -36.42 -56.69
N ARG A 98 -7.82 -35.85 -57.51
CA ARG A 98 -6.36 -35.58 -57.40
C ARG A 98 -5.93 -34.34 -58.23
N THR A 99 -4.72 -33.82 -57.98
CA THR A 99 -3.72 -33.12 -58.88
C THR A 99 -4.11 -32.64 -60.29
N SER A 100 -3.55 -31.56 -60.90
CA SER A 100 -2.60 -30.50 -60.46
C SER A 100 -2.21 -29.53 -61.62
N CYS A 101 -1.78 -28.29 -61.30
CA CYS A 101 -0.80 -27.46 -62.08
C CYS A 101 -1.20 -26.91 -63.49
N PRO A 102 -0.44 -25.95 -64.11
CA PRO A 102 0.37 -24.85 -63.52
C PRO A 102 0.42 -23.48 -64.29
N ARG A 103 1.02 -22.47 -63.63
CA ARG A 103 2.06 -21.49 -64.11
C ARG A 103 1.75 -20.08 -64.70
N GLN A 104 2.68 -19.17 -64.31
CA GLN A 104 3.24 -17.95 -64.97
C GLN A 104 2.71 -16.51 -64.69
N ARG A 105 3.56 -15.51 -64.98
CA ARG A 105 3.58 -14.05 -64.64
C ARG A 105 3.97 -13.24 -65.90
N PRO A 106 3.52 -11.97 -66.12
CA PRO A 106 4.17 -10.72 -65.60
C PRO A 106 3.17 -9.56 -65.30
N GLY A 107 3.52 -8.29 -64.98
CA GLY A 107 4.77 -7.72 -64.43
C GLY A 107 5.08 -6.23 -64.78
N ARG A 108 5.41 -5.41 -63.75
CA ARG A 108 6.08 -4.06 -63.75
C ARG A 108 5.31 -2.75 -64.17
N CYS A 109 5.66 -1.65 -63.45
CA CYS A 109 5.63 -0.20 -63.81
C CYS A 109 4.25 0.52 -64.03
N THR A 110 4.03 1.86 -63.91
CA THR A 110 4.68 3.05 -63.24
C THR A 110 3.72 4.28 -63.26
N GLY A 111 3.85 5.28 -62.35
CA GLY A 111 3.13 6.60 -62.33
C GLY A 111 2.34 6.85 -61.03
N ARG A 112 2.20 8.02 -60.36
CA ARG A 112 2.03 9.47 -60.72
C ARG A 112 0.76 9.72 -61.58
N ARG A 113 -0.17 10.65 -61.31
CA ARG A 113 -0.32 11.84 -60.40
C ARG A 113 -1.86 12.11 -60.23
N THR A 114 -2.49 12.91 -59.35
CA THR A 114 -2.24 13.90 -58.23
C THR A 114 -3.47 13.78 -57.25
N GLY A 115 -3.98 14.69 -56.39
CA GLY A 115 -3.62 16.04 -55.88
C GLY A 115 -4.82 16.85 -55.28
N ASN A 116 -4.64 17.50 -54.12
CA ASN A 116 -5.48 18.57 -53.49
C ASN A 116 -6.93 18.21 -53.01
N ASN A 117 -7.58 18.87 -52.03
CA ASN A 117 -7.26 20.01 -51.12
C ASN A 117 -7.49 19.60 -49.63
N HIS A 118 -7.29 20.36 -48.53
CA HIS A 118 -6.52 21.55 -48.10
C HIS A 118 -7.35 22.44 -47.12
N ASN A 119 -7.13 22.29 -45.79
CA ASN A 119 -7.05 23.34 -44.76
C ASN A 119 -6.70 22.64 -43.42
N GLN A 120 -5.58 22.92 -42.73
CA GLN A 120 -5.08 24.17 -42.12
C GLN A 120 -5.92 24.63 -40.90
N GLY A 121 -5.36 24.81 -39.69
CA GLY A 121 -4.04 24.39 -39.18
C GLY A 121 -3.50 25.22 -38.00
N ARG A 122 -2.46 24.73 -37.32
CA ARG A 122 -1.44 25.48 -36.54
C ARG A 122 -0.20 24.58 -36.35
N ARG A 123 1.01 25.16 -36.25
CA ARG A 123 2.30 24.43 -36.14
C ARG A 123 3.10 24.88 -34.90
N PRO A 124 3.96 24.02 -34.31
CA PRO A 124 4.89 24.39 -33.25
C PRO A 124 6.17 25.05 -33.77
N HIS A 125 6.88 25.77 -32.89
CA HIS A 125 8.15 26.44 -33.19
C HIS A 125 9.38 25.52 -33.09
N ARG A 126 10.48 25.92 -33.74
CA ARG A 126 11.84 25.36 -33.57
C ARG A 126 12.64 26.18 -32.54
N PRO A 127 13.67 25.59 -31.89
CA PRO A 127 14.56 26.32 -30.98
C PRO A 127 15.55 27.24 -31.72
N SER A 128 15.99 28.29 -31.02
CA SER A 128 16.99 29.27 -31.48
C SER A 128 18.39 28.99 -30.91
N ARG A 129 19.42 29.69 -31.43
CA ARG A 129 20.84 29.45 -31.13
C ARG A 129 21.39 30.37 -30.02
N SER A 130 22.39 29.84 -29.30
CA SER A 130 23.63 30.49 -28.84
C SER A 130 23.60 31.87 -28.15
N ARG A 131 24.29 31.95 -27.00
CA ARG A 131 25.18 33.06 -26.66
C ARG A 131 26.58 32.54 -26.33
N ARG A 132 27.61 33.32 -26.70
CA ARG A 132 28.99 33.16 -26.21
C ARG A 132 29.19 34.07 -24.99
N GLY A 133 30.01 33.62 -24.04
CA GLY A 133 30.80 34.46 -23.14
C GLY A 133 32.29 34.19 -23.41
N GLN A 134 33.18 35.12 -23.08
CA GLN A 134 34.61 35.06 -23.39
C GLN A 134 35.50 35.38 -22.19
N ALA A 135 36.78 35.02 -22.35
CA ALA A 135 37.97 35.45 -21.60
C ALA A 135 38.23 34.78 -20.24
N GLY A 136 39.52 34.52 -19.99
CA GLY A 136 40.04 33.69 -18.90
C GLY A 136 41.12 32.74 -19.41
N ALA A 137 42.32 33.27 -19.69
CA ALA A 137 43.49 32.51 -20.15
C ALA A 137 44.65 32.63 -19.13
N VAL A 138 45.84 32.08 -19.45
CA VAL A 138 47.06 32.04 -18.60
C VAL A 138 46.96 30.90 -17.54
N ARG A 139 47.92 29.97 -17.37
CA ARG A 139 49.25 29.77 -18.01
C ARG A 139 49.60 28.28 -18.19
N THR A 140 50.62 28.06 -19.00
CA THR A 140 51.40 26.82 -19.19
C THR A 140 52.11 26.35 -17.91
N GLU A 141 52.26 25.03 -17.72
CA GLU A 141 53.57 24.33 -17.81
C GLU A 141 53.49 22.82 -17.49
N GLY A 142 54.52 22.09 -17.93
CA GLY A 142 54.97 20.78 -17.46
C GLY A 142 56.51 20.79 -17.45
N PRO A 143 57.25 19.65 -17.39
CA PRO A 143 56.78 18.28 -17.51
C PRO A 143 57.45 17.29 -16.51
N CYS A 144 57.25 15.98 -16.74
CA CYS A 144 58.16 14.84 -16.49
C CYS A 144 59.09 14.79 -15.24
N LEU A 145 59.05 13.65 -14.55
CA LEU A 145 60.24 12.79 -14.37
C LEU A 145 59.84 11.30 -14.21
N ARG A 146 60.81 10.37 -14.28
CA ARG A 146 60.59 8.90 -14.27
C ARG A 146 61.25 8.22 -13.01
N PRO A 147 61.76 6.96 -12.99
CA PRO A 147 61.13 5.91 -12.18
C PRO A 147 62.08 5.12 -11.24
N GLY A 148 61.53 4.17 -10.47
CA GLY A 148 62.26 3.06 -9.84
C GLY A 148 61.28 1.99 -9.32
N THR A 149 61.16 0.80 -9.92
CA THR A 149 62.03 -0.40 -9.84
C THR A 149 62.00 -1.16 -8.50
N HIS A 150 61.11 -2.15 -8.44
CA HIS A 150 61.23 -3.53 -7.90
C HIS A 150 62.65 -4.08 -7.58
N PRO A 151 62.77 -5.25 -6.89
CA PRO A 151 61.84 -5.95 -5.97
C PRO A 151 62.55 -6.53 -4.69
N ARG A 152 61.81 -7.24 -3.82
CA ARG A 152 62.13 -8.63 -3.37
C ARG A 152 61.10 -9.25 -2.41
N LEU A 153 60.70 -10.48 -2.74
CA LEU A 153 60.31 -11.59 -1.85
C LEU A 153 61.45 -12.64 -1.91
N PRO A 154 61.41 -13.82 -1.24
CA PRO A 154 60.48 -14.31 -0.19
C PRO A 154 61.23 -14.78 1.09
N GLN A 155 60.50 -15.34 2.06
CA GLN A 155 60.70 -16.74 2.51
C GLN A 155 59.55 -17.24 3.39
N GLN A 156 59.45 -18.57 3.54
CA GLN A 156 58.42 -19.29 4.31
C GLN A 156 58.98 -19.75 5.67
N GLY A 157 58.08 -20.10 6.59
CA GLY A 157 58.39 -20.82 7.83
C GLY A 157 57.09 -21.32 8.47
N ASP A 158 56.97 -22.64 8.62
CA ASP A 158 55.81 -23.33 9.19
C ASP A 158 55.95 -23.54 10.72
N GLU A 159 55.05 -24.35 11.30
CA GLU A 159 55.10 -24.99 12.64
C GLU A 159 54.63 -24.20 13.88
N ASP A 160 53.31 -24.23 14.08
CA ASP A 160 52.66 -24.50 15.40
C ASP A 160 52.85 -26.02 15.74
N PRO A 161 52.74 -26.55 16.99
CA PRO A 161 52.18 -25.93 18.21
C PRO A 161 52.97 -26.13 19.53
N ARG A 162 52.56 -25.37 20.58
CA ARG A 162 52.20 -25.85 21.95
C ARG A 162 52.04 -24.72 22.98
N GLU A 163 50.98 -24.77 23.79
CA GLU A 163 50.90 -24.05 25.07
C GLU A 163 51.88 -24.66 26.11
N PRO A 164 52.22 -23.92 27.19
CA PRO A 164 51.40 -24.03 28.41
C PRO A 164 51.13 -22.70 29.12
N HIS A 165 50.09 -22.68 29.96
CA HIS A 165 49.64 -21.48 30.68
C HIS A 165 50.67 -20.90 31.68
N THR A 166 50.69 -19.57 31.85
CA THR A 166 50.95 -18.95 33.16
C THR A 166 50.21 -17.62 33.34
N ARG A 167 49.95 -17.22 34.60
CA ARG A 167 49.16 -16.04 34.98
C ARG A 167 49.96 -14.73 34.90
N THR A 168 49.32 -13.64 34.48
CA THR A 168 49.73 -12.25 34.80
C THR A 168 48.50 -11.32 34.94
N PRO A 169 48.59 -10.16 35.62
CA PRO A 169 47.44 -9.44 36.18
C PRO A 169 46.97 -8.20 35.38
N ARG A 170 45.79 -7.67 35.79
CA ARG A 170 45.28 -6.33 35.39
C ARG A 170 46.19 -5.18 35.86
N PRO A 171 46.37 -4.12 35.06
CA PRO A 171 46.67 -2.78 35.54
C PRO A 171 45.41 -1.89 35.65
N ALA A 172 45.51 -0.82 36.43
CA ALA A 172 44.54 0.29 36.53
C ALA A 172 45.25 1.62 36.18
N PRO A 173 44.54 2.71 35.82
CA PRO A 173 45.15 3.91 35.22
C PRO A 173 45.71 4.93 36.24
N ALA A 174 46.47 5.92 35.73
CA ALA A 174 47.05 7.04 36.48
C ALA A 174 46.89 8.39 35.73
N ALA A 175 47.13 9.52 36.41
CA ALA A 175 47.11 10.91 35.89
C ALA A 175 48.56 11.50 35.79
N ASP A 176 48.88 12.76 35.47
CA ASP A 176 48.14 14.05 35.34
C ASP A 176 48.95 14.96 34.33
N HIS A 177 48.94 16.30 34.16
CA HIS A 177 48.38 17.49 34.85
C HIS A 177 48.19 18.68 33.86
N CYS A 178 47.68 19.82 34.37
CA CYS A 178 47.45 21.11 33.68
C CYS A 178 48.73 21.98 33.54
N PRO A 179 48.71 23.08 32.73
CA PRO A 179 48.85 24.41 33.38
C PRO A 179 48.08 25.63 32.77
N ARG A 180 47.57 26.46 33.69
CA ARG A 180 47.42 27.97 33.81
C ARG A 180 47.95 28.90 32.67
N ALA A 181 47.47 30.16 32.46
CA ALA A 181 46.54 31.06 33.21
C ALA A 181 45.96 32.27 32.40
N ASP A 182 45.00 33.00 33.02
CA ASP A 182 44.29 34.27 32.66
C ASP A 182 45.18 35.56 32.91
N PRO A 183 44.78 36.88 32.84
CA PRO A 183 43.45 37.53 32.65
C PRO A 183 43.34 38.86 31.83
N ARG A 184 42.10 39.34 31.56
CA ARG A 184 41.61 40.77 31.72
C ARG A 184 40.15 41.04 31.28
N ILE A 185 39.47 42.02 31.93
CA ILE A 185 38.08 42.51 31.69
C ILE A 185 38.06 44.07 31.76
N PRO A 186 36.95 44.78 31.43
CA PRO A 186 36.23 45.49 32.53
C PRO A 186 34.69 45.71 32.38
N HIS A 187 33.95 45.41 33.47
CA HIS A 187 32.73 46.09 34.01
C HIS A 187 31.42 46.15 33.16
N VAL A 188 30.19 46.21 33.73
CA VAL A 188 29.63 47.10 34.78
C VAL A 188 28.68 46.39 35.81
N ARG A 189 28.39 47.07 36.93
CA ARG A 189 27.56 46.71 38.13
C ARG A 189 26.03 46.94 37.91
N ARG A 190 25.04 46.52 38.75
CA ARG A 190 24.91 45.74 40.02
C ARG A 190 23.41 45.33 40.25
N LEU A 191 23.17 44.15 40.86
CA LEU A 191 22.26 43.77 42.01
C LEU A 191 20.84 44.40 42.20
N PRO A 192 19.91 43.83 43.03
CA PRO A 192 20.01 42.65 43.93
C PRO A 192 18.91 41.56 43.74
N GLY A 193 18.95 40.47 44.52
CA GLY A 193 17.90 39.44 44.61
C GLY A 193 18.39 38.11 45.23
N ASP A 194 18.03 37.85 46.49
CA ASP A 194 18.68 36.92 47.44
C ASP A 194 18.77 35.41 47.08
N LEU A 195 19.78 34.73 47.64
CA LEU A 195 19.97 33.27 47.66
C LEU A 195 20.41 32.77 49.05
N PRO A 196 19.76 31.75 49.65
CA PRO A 196 20.21 31.16 50.91
C PRO A 196 21.16 29.96 50.72
N ARG A 197 22.42 30.17 51.11
CA ARG A 197 23.39 29.28 51.80
C ARG A 197 23.33 27.74 51.63
N ARG A 198 24.49 27.15 51.28
CA ARG A 198 24.83 25.74 51.55
C ARG A 198 25.21 25.49 53.02
N PRO A 199 24.99 24.27 53.54
CA PRO A 199 25.83 23.63 54.56
C PRO A 199 26.97 22.77 53.95
N GLY A 200 27.92 22.35 54.80
CA GLY A 200 28.99 21.41 54.46
C GLY A 200 28.66 19.93 54.79
N PRO A 201 29.60 19.00 54.59
CA PRO A 201 29.32 17.56 54.60
C PRO A 201 29.42 16.90 55.99
N GLN A 202 28.63 15.85 56.17
CA GLN A 202 28.93 14.73 57.05
C GLN A 202 28.69 13.43 56.28
N ALA A 203 29.43 12.38 56.62
CA ALA A 203 29.32 11.06 56.00
C ALA A 203 29.15 10.00 57.08
N GLU A 204 28.16 9.13 56.93
CA GLU A 204 28.08 7.87 57.66
C GLU A 204 27.32 6.83 56.82
N GLY A 205 27.67 5.55 56.99
CA GLY A 205 27.26 4.48 56.07
C GLY A 205 25.96 3.79 56.46
N GLY A 206 24.90 3.97 55.67
CA GLY A 206 23.67 3.19 55.75
C GLY A 206 23.51 2.27 54.54
N ARG A 207 23.05 1.03 54.76
CA ARG A 207 22.59 0.16 53.65
C ARG A 207 21.35 0.78 53.00
N PRO A 208 21.16 0.70 51.67
CA PRO A 208 19.95 1.19 51.03
C PRO A 208 18.75 0.34 51.49
N GLN A 209 17.93 0.88 52.37
CA GLN A 209 16.60 0.36 52.64
C GLN A 209 15.66 0.88 51.55
N THR A 210 15.00 -0.03 50.86
CA THR A 210 14.00 0.31 49.83
C THR A 210 12.71 0.75 50.50
N HIS A 211 12.57 2.06 50.73
CA HIS A 211 11.26 2.64 50.99
C HIS A 211 10.38 2.49 49.72
N PRO A 212 9.08 2.16 49.85
CA PRO A 212 8.14 2.30 48.74
C PRO A 212 8.01 3.80 48.36
N PRO A 213 7.70 4.11 47.09
CA PRO A 213 7.48 5.49 46.67
C PRO A 213 6.23 6.11 47.31
N ASP A 214 6.28 7.40 47.64
CA ASP A 214 5.11 8.15 48.11
C ASP A 214 4.01 8.21 47.04
N PRO A 215 2.74 7.95 47.39
CA PRO A 215 1.66 7.73 46.42
C PRO A 215 0.97 9.02 45.90
N GLU A 216 1.50 10.22 46.19
CA GLU A 216 0.72 11.47 46.03
C GLU A 216 1.47 12.64 45.37
N ALA A 217 2.25 12.33 44.33
CA ALA A 217 2.90 13.33 43.46
C ALA A 217 2.61 13.09 41.96
N MET A 218 1.35 12.84 41.59
CA MET A 218 0.95 12.67 40.19
C MET A 218 1.10 13.98 39.41
N THR A 219 2.21 14.12 38.70
CA THR A 219 2.40 15.15 37.66
C THR A 219 1.35 14.94 36.56
N THR A 220 0.60 15.98 36.21
CA THR A 220 -0.40 15.91 35.13
C THR A 220 0.27 15.45 33.83
N PRO A 221 -0.19 14.36 33.19
CA PRO A 221 0.45 13.81 32.00
C PRO A 221 0.42 14.80 30.84
N ARG A 222 1.44 14.82 29.98
CA ARG A 222 1.43 15.70 28.80
C ARG A 222 0.48 15.23 27.70
N LEU A 223 0.23 13.93 27.57
CA LEU A 223 -0.66 13.36 26.56
C LEU A 223 -1.80 12.56 27.20
N SER A 224 -3.04 12.78 26.75
CA SER A 224 -4.16 11.86 26.97
C SER A 224 -4.44 11.07 25.70
N VAL A 225 -4.34 9.74 25.78
CA VAL A 225 -4.62 8.79 24.70
C VAL A 225 -6.03 8.24 24.88
N VAL A 226 -6.97 8.61 24.03
CA VAL A 226 -8.37 8.15 24.08
C VAL A 226 -8.52 6.89 23.23
N VAL A 227 -8.95 5.79 23.85
CA VAL A 227 -9.08 4.46 23.22
C VAL A 227 -10.51 3.94 23.40
N PRO A 228 -11.46 4.28 22.50
CA PRO A 228 -12.80 3.71 22.53
C PRO A 228 -12.76 2.23 22.11
N PHE A 229 -13.57 1.39 22.76
CA PHE A 229 -13.66 -0.03 22.39
C PHE A 229 -15.05 -0.63 22.53
N TYR A 230 -15.35 -1.57 21.63
CA TYR A 230 -16.57 -2.36 21.59
C TYR A 230 -16.35 -3.60 20.71
N ASN A 231 -16.49 -4.80 21.27
CA ASN A 231 -16.42 -6.07 20.54
C ASN A 231 -15.11 -6.25 19.73
N VAL A 232 -13.98 -6.25 20.45
CA VAL A 232 -12.60 -6.23 19.94
C VAL A 232 -11.63 -7.11 20.75
N GLY A 233 -12.12 -8.09 21.53
CA GLY A 233 -11.29 -8.90 22.44
C GLY A 233 -10.08 -9.56 21.75
N ALA A 234 -10.25 -9.97 20.48
CA ALA A 234 -9.20 -10.56 19.64
C ALA A 234 -8.08 -9.59 19.20
N TYR A 235 -8.18 -8.29 19.47
CA TYR A 235 -7.25 -7.25 19.01
C TYR A 235 -6.81 -6.26 20.09
N ILE A 236 -7.60 -6.09 21.15
CA ILE A 236 -7.40 -5.01 22.12
C ILE A 236 -6.08 -5.15 22.90
N GLU A 237 -5.60 -6.36 23.21
CA GLU A 237 -4.31 -6.51 23.90
C GLU A 237 -3.15 -5.99 23.04
N ASP A 238 -3.08 -6.34 21.74
CA ASP A 238 -2.08 -5.76 20.82
C ASP A 238 -2.11 -4.22 20.89
N CYS A 239 -3.31 -3.63 20.87
CA CYS A 239 -3.54 -2.19 20.87
C CYS A 239 -2.93 -1.52 22.11
N LEU A 240 -3.32 -2.01 23.29
CA LEU A 240 -2.85 -1.51 24.58
C LEU A 240 -1.34 -1.68 24.73
N ASP A 241 -0.79 -2.81 24.28
CA ASP A 241 0.66 -3.06 24.32
C ASP A 241 1.43 -2.07 23.41
N SER A 242 0.90 -1.75 22.22
CA SER A 242 1.51 -0.75 21.32
C SER A 242 1.55 0.66 21.91
N ILE A 243 0.58 1.00 22.77
CA ILE A 243 0.51 2.24 23.54
C ILE A 243 1.46 2.18 24.75
N ALA A 244 1.49 1.07 25.49
CA ALA A 244 2.34 0.91 26.67
C ALA A 244 3.84 0.98 26.32
N ARG A 245 4.22 0.46 25.15
CA ARG A 245 5.58 0.43 24.59
C ARG A 245 6.07 1.77 24.01
N GLN A 246 5.27 2.83 24.05
CA GLN A 246 5.64 4.16 23.53
C GLN A 246 6.89 4.75 24.19
N THR A 247 7.78 5.33 23.36
CA THR A 247 8.99 6.03 23.84
C THR A 247 8.73 7.42 24.42
N PHE A 248 7.51 7.94 24.27
CA PHE A 248 7.02 9.09 25.01
C PHE A 248 6.19 8.54 26.19
N GLY A 249 6.79 8.46 27.39
CA GLY A 249 6.16 7.82 28.55
C GLY A 249 5.24 8.72 29.39
N ASP A 250 5.18 10.01 29.06
CA ASP A 250 4.46 11.07 29.78
C ASP A 250 2.99 11.17 29.30
N PHE A 251 2.23 10.09 29.54
CA PHE A 251 0.84 9.96 29.09
C PHE A 251 -0.07 9.26 30.09
N GLU A 252 -1.38 9.51 29.94
CA GLU A 252 -2.45 8.62 30.39
C GLU A 252 -3.15 7.97 29.18
N ALA A 253 -3.69 6.77 29.37
CA ALA A 253 -4.54 6.09 28.40
C ALA A 253 -5.94 5.88 29.01
N ILE A 254 -6.96 6.35 28.29
CA ILE A 254 -8.35 6.43 28.70
C ILE A 254 -9.13 5.45 27.84
N LEU A 255 -9.36 4.26 28.38
CA LEU A 255 -10.03 3.17 27.68
C LEU A 255 -11.53 3.33 27.89
N VAL A 256 -12.30 3.60 26.83
CA VAL A 256 -13.74 3.83 26.94
C VAL A 256 -14.50 2.61 26.43
N ASP A 257 -15.06 1.84 27.36
CA ASP A 257 -15.89 0.67 27.04
C ASP A 257 -17.28 1.14 26.65
N ASP A 258 -17.64 1.01 25.37
CA ASP A 258 -18.96 1.36 24.83
C ASP A 258 -19.97 0.21 25.04
N GLY A 259 -19.90 -0.47 26.19
CA GLY A 259 -20.77 -1.57 26.58
C GLY A 259 -20.47 -2.90 25.86
N SER A 260 -19.19 -3.30 25.81
CA SER A 260 -18.72 -4.50 25.10
C SER A 260 -19.44 -5.79 25.54
N PRO A 261 -19.91 -6.64 24.60
CA PRO A 261 -20.56 -7.92 24.90
C PRO A 261 -19.57 -9.10 25.01
N ASP A 262 -18.28 -8.87 24.75
CA ASP A 262 -17.19 -9.84 24.73
C ASP A 262 -16.14 -9.53 25.82
N ASP A 263 -15.08 -10.35 25.90
CA ASP A 263 -14.03 -10.22 26.91
C ASP A 263 -13.16 -8.95 26.77
N SER A 264 -13.44 -8.03 25.82
CA SER A 264 -12.71 -6.76 25.67
C SER A 264 -12.58 -6.00 27.00
N ALA A 265 -13.68 -5.94 27.76
CA ALA A 265 -13.73 -5.25 29.04
C ALA A 265 -12.91 -5.95 30.14
N VAL A 266 -12.77 -7.28 30.07
CA VAL A 266 -11.94 -8.07 31.00
C VAL A 266 -10.46 -7.79 30.72
N ILE A 267 -10.05 -7.93 29.45
CA ILE A 267 -8.67 -7.69 29.00
C ILE A 267 -8.24 -6.25 29.32
N ALA A 268 -9.10 -5.26 29.06
CA ALA A 268 -8.84 -3.85 29.38
C ALA A 268 -8.64 -3.61 30.90
N LYS A 269 -9.44 -4.27 31.76
CA LYS A 269 -9.30 -4.18 33.23
C LYS A 269 -8.01 -4.83 33.71
N GLU A 270 -7.66 -5.99 33.20
CA GLU A 270 -6.38 -6.67 33.49
C GLU A 270 -5.17 -5.85 33.01
N PHE A 271 -5.30 -5.10 31.92
CA PHE A 271 -4.25 -4.17 31.47
C PHE A 271 -4.11 -2.96 32.40
N CYS A 272 -5.22 -2.36 32.85
CA CYS A 272 -5.19 -1.25 33.83
C CYS A 272 -4.60 -1.67 35.19
N LEU A 273 -4.72 -2.95 35.57
CA LEU A 273 -4.05 -3.51 36.76
C LEU A 273 -2.54 -3.74 36.55
N ARG A 274 -2.07 -3.88 35.30
CA ARG A 274 -0.66 -4.04 34.93
C ARG A 274 0.08 -2.70 34.78
N ASP A 275 -0.56 -1.68 34.23
CA ASP A 275 0.04 -0.38 33.94
C ASP A 275 -0.82 0.79 34.45
N PRO A 276 -0.39 1.52 35.50
CA PRO A 276 -1.19 2.58 36.13
C PRO A 276 -1.35 3.85 35.27
N ARG A 277 -0.73 3.90 34.07
CA ARG A 277 -1.04 4.93 33.07
C ARG A 277 -2.39 4.69 32.40
N PHE A 278 -2.91 3.46 32.45
CA PHE A 278 -4.14 3.05 31.80
C PHE A 278 -5.30 3.04 32.80
N ARG A 279 -6.45 3.55 32.38
CA ARG A 279 -7.69 3.53 33.17
C ARG A 279 -8.90 3.34 32.27
N ILE A 280 -9.85 2.54 32.75
CA ILE A 280 -11.12 2.27 32.07
C ILE A 280 -12.21 3.27 32.51
N VAL A 281 -13.08 3.63 31.57
CA VAL A 281 -14.34 4.34 31.76
C VAL A 281 -15.42 3.52 31.07
N GLU A 282 -16.45 3.12 31.79
CA GLU A 282 -17.55 2.31 31.26
C GLU A 282 -18.76 3.19 30.92
N GLN A 283 -19.37 2.97 29.74
CA GLN A 283 -20.63 3.61 29.36
C GLN A 283 -21.61 2.61 28.75
N GLN A 284 -22.88 3.00 28.62
CA GLN A 284 -23.84 2.26 27.79
C GLN A 284 -23.55 2.55 26.31
N ASN A 285 -23.75 1.55 25.45
CA ASN A 285 -23.46 1.67 24.02
C ASN A 285 -24.14 2.88 23.39
N ALA A 286 -23.33 3.82 22.91
CA ALA A 286 -23.74 5.06 22.26
C ALA A 286 -23.01 5.28 20.92
N GLY A 287 -22.00 4.47 20.60
CA GLY A 287 -21.22 4.51 19.38
C GLY A 287 -19.85 5.17 19.53
N LEU A 288 -19.00 4.93 18.53
CA LEU A 288 -17.58 5.31 18.51
C LEU A 288 -17.35 6.81 18.77
N GLY A 289 -18.11 7.69 18.11
CA GLY A 289 -18.04 9.13 18.33
C GLY A 289 -18.34 9.56 19.78
N PRO A 290 -19.52 9.19 20.34
CA PRO A 290 -19.82 9.38 21.76
C PRO A 290 -18.78 8.79 22.72
N ALA A 291 -18.26 7.58 22.50
CA ALA A 291 -17.19 7.01 23.32
C ALA A 291 -15.91 7.87 23.28
N ARG A 292 -15.51 8.37 22.10
CA ARG A 292 -14.40 9.33 21.96
C ARG A 292 -14.67 10.65 22.68
N ASN A 293 -15.91 11.16 22.66
CA ASN A 293 -16.31 12.35 23.42
C ASN A 293 -16.15 12.15 24.93
N THR A 294 -16.62 11.03 25.48
CA THR A 294 -16.46 10.66 26.89
C THR A 294 -14.97 10.61 27.28
N GLY A 295 -14.14 9.99 26.44
CA GLY A 295 -12.68 9.96 26.65
C GLY A 295 -12.03 11.36 26.70
N VAL A 296 -12.51 12.30 25.88
CA VAL A 296 -12.06 13.72 25.90
C VAL A 296 -12.53 14.45 27.16
N GLU A 297 -13.77 14.22 27.63
CA GLU A 297 -14.25 14.82 28.90
C GLU A 297 -13.42 14.36 30.11
N HIS A 298 -12.88 13.15 30.05
CA HIS A 298 -11.95 12.63 31.04
C HIS A 298 -10.48 13.03 30.81
N ALA A 299 -10.11 13.67 29.69
CA ALA A 299 -8.71 13.93 29.33
C ALA A 299 -8.08 15.09 30.13
N SER A 300 -6.95 14.82 30.79
CA SER A 300 -6.26 15.78 31.69
C SER A 300 -5.07 16.52 31.06
N GLY A 301 -4.52 16.07 29.93
CA GLY A 301 -3.18 16.47 29.46
C GLY A 301 -3.05 17.76 28.64
N GLU A 302 -1.82 18.12 28.26
CA GLU A 302 -1.56 19.25 27.33
C GLU A 302 -2.07 18.93 25.92
N TYR A 303 -1.92 17.68 25.52
CA TYR A 303 -2.28 17.13 24.22
C TYR A 303 -3.32 16.03 24.35
N VAL A 304 -4.12 15.83 23.29
CA VAL A 304 -5.04 14.70 23.14
C VAL A 304 -4.80 13.99 21.81
N THR A 305 -4.89 12.66 21.82
CA THR A 305 -4.81 11.79 20.65
C THR A 305 -5.85 10.68 20.77
N PHE A 306 -6.19 10.06 19.66
CA PHE A 306 -7.12 8.93 19.60
C PHE A 306 -6.43 7.71 19.02
N VAL A 307 -6.84 6.51 19.43
CA VAL A 307 -6.39 5.23 18.85
C VAL A 307 -7.61 4.31 18.78
N ASP A 308 -7.86 3.71 17.63
CA ASP A 308 -8.95 2.73 17.49
C ASP A 308 -8.46 1.37 18.03
N SER A 309 -9.32 0.67 18.77
CA SER A 309 -8.92 -0.44 19.65
C SER A 309 -8.53 -1.76 18.96
N ASP A 310 -8.68 -1.85 17.64
CA ASP A 310 -8.11 -2.92 16.81
C ASP A 310 -6.82 -2.51 16.08
N ASP A 311 -6.43 -1.24 16.14
CA ASP A 311 -5.25 -0.69 15.46
C ASP A 311 -4.02 -0.59 16.40
N LEU A 312 -2.87 -0.20 15.83
CA LEU A 312 -1.59 -0.14 16.54
C LEU A 312 -0.79 1.13 16.23
N VAL A 313 -0.27 1.77 17.28
CA VAL A 313 0.59 2.97 17.15
C VAL A 313 2.06 2.60 17.01
N THR A 314 2.83 3.35 16.22
CA THR A 314 4.28 3.09 16.11
C THR A 314 4.99 3.56 17.37
N ARG A 315 6.02 2.83 17.83
CA ARG A 315 6.73 3.05 19.12
C ARG A 315 7.28 4.49 19.34
N HIS A 316 7.41 5.26 18.28
CA HIS A 316 7.89 6.64 18.29
C HIS A 316 6.82 7.66 17.85
N GLY A 317 5.62 7.23 17.43
CA GLY A 317 4.60 8.09 16.80
C GLY A 317 4.25 9.32 17.63
N PHE A 318 3.79 9.13 18.87
CA PHE A 318 3.48 10.25 19.77
C PHE A 318 4.70 11.14 20.05
N GLY A 319 5.86 10.53 20.30
CA GLY A 319 7.13 11.23 20.55
C GLY A 319 7.76 11.95 19.33
N MET A 320 7.23 11.73 18.13
CA MET A 320 7.54 12.49 16.91
C MET A 320 6.54 13.64 16.73
N LEU A 321 5.24 13.38 16.88
CA LEU A 321 4.19 14.38 16.72
C LEU A 321 4.28 15.49 17.80
N ILE A 322 4.42 15.13 19.07
CA ILE A 322 4.58 16.09 20.18
C ILE A 322 5.85 16.91 20.03
N ARG A 323 6.96 16.28 19.59
CA ARG A 323 8.22 16.98 19.35
C ARG A 323 8.11 18.02 18.24
N SER A 324 7.31 17.76 17.21
CA SER A 324 7.00 18.75 16.18
C SER A 324 6.19 19.91 16.79
N LEU A 325 5.14 19.61 17.56
CA LEU A 325 4.29 20.63 18.22
C LEU A 325 5.04 21.51 19.22
N ASP A 326 6.00 20.95 19.95
CA ASP A 326 6.89 21.68 20.87
C ASP A 326 7.88 22.59 20.12
N GLN A 327 8.24 22.27 18.88
CA GLN A 327 9.14 23.08 18.04
C GLN A 327 8.40 24.20 17.29
N THR A 328 7.22 23.92 16.75
CA THR A 328 6.47 24.84 15.89
C THR A 328 5.51 25.74 16.68
N GLY A 329 4.86 25.18 17.70
CA GLY A 329 3.68 25.77 18.32
C GLY A 329 2.41 25.66 17.47
N SER A 330 2.38 24.77 16.47
CA SER A 330 1.17 24.44 15.70
C SER A 330 0.04 23.89 16.57
N ASP A 331 -1.17 23.94 16.05
CA ASP A 331 -2.41 23.57 16.75
C ASP A 331 -2.57 22.04 16.87
N PHE A 332 -2.18 21.30 15.83
CA PHE A 332 -2.05 19.83 15.84
C PHE A 332 -1.04 19.32 14.82
N ALA A 333 -0.57 18.09 15.03
CA ALA A 333 0.37 17.40 14.16
C ALA A 333 -0.23 16.08 13.69
N ALA A 334 -0.03 15.76 12.42
CA ALA A 334 -0.55 14.56 11.77
C ALA A 334 0.58 13.77 11.08
N GLY A 335 0.53 12.44 11.15
CA GLY A 335 1.56 11.56 10.59
C GLY A 335 1.05 10.59 9.52
N ASN A 336 1.98 9.98 8.79
CA ASN A 336 1.65 8.98 7.78
C ASN A 336 1.10 7.68 8.39
N ALA A 337 0.42 6.86 7.59
CA ALA A 337 -0.18 5.62 8.05
C ALA A 337 0.07 4.45 7.09
N ARG A 338 0.20 3.25 7.66
CA ARG A 338 0.25 1.99 6.92
C ARG A 338 -1.00 1.18 7.22
N ARG A 339 -1.34 0.26 6.32
CA ARG A 339 -2.34 -0.79 6.56
C ARG A 339 -1.63 -2.11 6.81
N PHE A 340 -2.26 -3.03 7.54
CA PHE A 340 -1.74 -4.37 7.74
C PHE A 340 -2.84 -5.42 7.94
N ASN A 341 -2.51 -6.66 7.67
CA ASN A 341 -3.17 -7.83 8.25
C ASN A 341 -2.18 -9.02 8.26
N ASN A 342 -2.56 -10.14 8.85
CA ASN A 342 -1.69 -11.33 8.94
C ASN A 342 -1.52 -12.05 7.59
N SER A 343 -2.42 -11.81 6.62
CA SER A 343 -2.35 -12.44 5.29
C SER A 343 -1.29 -11.81 4.39
N TYR A 344 -1.20 -10.47 4.37
CA TYR A 344 -0.37 -9.72 3.41
C TYR A 344 0.72 -8.86 4.08
N GLY A 345 0.75 -8.82 5.42
CA GLY A 345 1.66 -7.98 6.18
C GLY A 345 1.42 -6.48 5.95
N VAL A 346 2.47 -5.68 6.13
CA VAL A 346 2.39 -4.21 6.16
C VAL A 346 2.49 -3.59 4.77
N ARG A 347 1.54 -2.71 4.42
CA ARG A 347 1.48 -1.97 3.13
C ARG A 347 1.18 -0.47 3.33
N PRO A 348 1.56 0.43 2.39
CA PRO A 348 1.19 1.84 2.48
C PRO A 348 -0.33 2.07 2.41
N SER A 349 -0.85 3.00 3.21
CA SER A 349 -2.24 3.45 3.10
C SER A 349 -2.34 4.52 2.00
N TRP A 350 -3.10 4.26 0.93
CA TRP A 350 -3.06 5.05 -0.32
C TRP A 350 -3.42 6.53 -0.15
N LEU A 351 -4.33 6.87 0.76
CA LEU A 351 -4.69 8.27 1.07
C LEU A 351 -3.56 8.98 1.84
N HIS A 352 -3.13 8.40 2.96
CA HIS A 352 -2.06 8.95 3.80
C HIS A 352 -0.74 9.11 3.04
N ALA A 353 -0.40 8.17 2.15
CA ALA A 353 0.76 8.26 1.27
C ALA A 353 0.73 9.44 0.27
N GLN A 354 -0.43 10.09 0.06
CA GLN A 354 -0.55 11.31 -0.76
C GLN A 354 -0.52 12.58 0.10
N ALA A 355 -1.09 12.56 1.30
CA ALA A 355 -1.02 13.67 2.26
C ALA A 355 0.41 13.82 2.82
N PHE A 356 0.95 12.75 3.41
CA PHE A 356 2.21 12.73 4.16
C PHE A 356 3.41 12.37 3.27
N THR A 357 3.54 13.10 2.17
CA THR A 357 4.59 12.93 1.16
C THR A 357 5.96 13.49 1.57
N ALA A 358 6.01 14.39 2.55
CA ALA A 358 7.21 15.03 3.08
C ALA A 358 6.90 15.64 4.46
N ASP A 359 7.93 15.85 5.28
CA ASP A 359 7.79 16.58 6.53
C ASP A 359 7.50 18.07 6.24
N ARG A 360 6.51 18.65 6.91
CA ARG A 360 6.10 20.06 6.76
C ARG A 360 5.73 20.64 8.14
N PRO A 361 6.69 21.23 8.86
CA PRO A 361 6.39 21.98 10.07
C PRO A 361 5.65 23.28 9.71
N ALA A 362 4.64 23.62 10.51
CA ALA A 362 3.89 24.87 10.47
C ALA A 362 3.29 25.25 9.09
N THR A 363 2.72 24.27 8.38
CA THR A 363 1.98 24.53 7.13
C THR A 363 0.48 24.72 7.40
N HIS A 364 -0.31 25.02 6.37
CA HIS A 364 -1.77 25.13 6.46
C HIS A 364 -2.44 24.42 5.27
N ILE A 365 -3.72 24.03 5.41
CA ILE A 365 -4.42 23.24 4.36
C ILE A 365 -4.54 23.98 3.02
N SER A 366 -4.51 25.32 3.02
CA SER A 366 -4.44 26.13 1.79
C SER A 366 -3.11 25.97 1.02
N GLU A 367 -2.02 25.66 1.72
CA GLU A 367 -0.67 25.48 1.15
C GLU A 367 -0.43 24.02 0.76
N THR A 368 -0.94 23.10 1.58
CA THR A 368 -0.94 21.65 1.32
C THR A 368 -2.38 21.11 1.14
N PRO A 369 -3.08 21.42 0.02
CA PRO A 369 -4.43 20.90 -0.28
C PRO A 369 -4.55 19.38 -0.42
N GLN A 370 -3.51 18.60 -0.15
CA GLN A 370 -3.55 17.14 -0.05
C GLN A 370 -4.11 16.67 1.30
N LEU A 371 -4.15 17.54 2.32
CA LEU A 371 -4.61 17.17 3.67
C LEU A 371 -6.10 16.81 3.74
N VAL A 372 -6.95 17.32 2.85
CA VAL A 372 -8.35 16.86 2.66
C VAL A 372 -8.48 15.38 2.27
N LEU A 373 -7.41 14.71 1.89
CA LEU A 373 -7.43 13.26 1.62
C LEU A 373 -7.33 12.42 2.90
N ASP A 374 -6.87 13.02 4.00
CA ASP A 374 -6.77 12.37 5.29
C ASP A 374 -8.00 12.72 6.16
N ARG A 375 -8.87 11.74 6.31
CA ARG A 375 -10.15 11.85 7.02
C ARG A 375 -10.08 11.43 8.48
N MET A 376 -8.95 10.88 8.93
CA MET A 376 -8.90 10.04 10.14
C MET A 376 -8.49 10.85 11.35
N VAL A 377 -8.99 10.54 12.55
CA VAL A 377 -8.60 11.27 13.76
C VAL A 377 -7.40 10.64 14.49
N TRP A 378 -7.15 9.34 14.26
CA TRP A 378 -6.17 8.55 15.01
C TRP A 378 -4.70 8.74 14.65
N ASN A 379 -4.37 9.35 13.50
CA ASN A 379 -2.98 9.67 13.14
C ASN A 379 -2.53 11.06 13.62
N LYS A 380 -3.26 11.66 14.58
CA LYS A 380 -3.14 13.08 14.95
C LYS A 380 -3.03 13.29 16.46
N VAL A 381 -2.07 14.12 16.85
CA VAL A 381 -1.97 14.67 18.21
C VAL A 381 -2.39 16.14 18.17
N TYR A 382 -3.41 16.50 18.94
CA TYR A 382 -3.97 17.85 19.05
C TYR A 382 -3.52 18.53 20.34
N ARG A 383 -3.30 19.85 20.32
CA ARG A 383 -3.26 20.63 21.57
C ARG A 383 -4.67 20.67 22.17
N ARG A 384 -4.85 20.21 23.41
CA ARG A 384 -6.18 20.23 24.05
C ARG A 384 -6.74 21.66 24.12
N SER A 385 -5.89 22.67 24.35
CA SER A 385 -6.31 24.08 24.30
C SER A 385 -6.89 24.55 22.95
N PHE A 386 -6.48 23.94 21.83
CA PHE A 386 -7.07 24.20 20.50
C PHE A 386 -8.38 23.43 20.33
N TRP A 387 -8.42 22.18 20.78
CA TRP A 387 -9.63 21.35 20.81
C TRP A 387 -10.76 22.03 21.62
N ASP A 388 -10.42 22.61 22.77
CA ASP A 388 -11.32 23.31 23.67
C ASP A 388 -11.71 24.71 23.15
N GLU A 389 -10.79 25.47 22.51
CA GLU A 389 -11.09 26.82 21.96
C GLU A 389 -12.15 26.75 20.84
N TYR A 390 -12.21 25.63 20.11
CA TYR A 390 -13.20 25.38 19.06
C TYR A 390 -14.32 24.40 19.45
N GLY A 391 -14.23 23.75 20.62
CA GLY A 391 -15.27 22.90 21.19
C GLY A 391 -15.59 21.64 20.39
N TYR A 392 -14.58 20.97 19.82
CA TYR A 392 -14.82 19.81 18.95
C TYR A 392 -15.49 18.65 19.69
N ARG A 393 -16.50 18.07 19.03
CA ARG A 393 -17.23 16.87 19.44
C ARG A 393 -17.53 16.01 18.22
N PHE A 394 -17.42 14.70 18.37
CA PHE A 394 -17.80 13.74 17.34
C PHE A 394 -19.33 13.55 17.31
N PRO A 395 -19.98 13.57 16.14
CA PRO A 395 -21.39 13.21 16.02
C PRO A 395 -21.65 11.72 16.32
N ALA A 396 -22.87 11.40 16.75
CA ALA A 396 -23.34 10.03 17.00
C ALA A 396 -23.75 9.31 15.70
N ILE A 397 -22.78 9.15 14.79
CA ILE A 397 -22.88 8.44 13.51
C ILE A 397 -21.58 7.64 13.29
N ARG A 398 -21.56 6.76 12.27
CA ARG A 398 -20.31 6.25 11.71
C ARG A 398 -19.67 7.27 10.75
N TYR A 399 -18.36 7.15 10.53
CA TYR A 399 -17.59 8.09 9.69
C TYR A 399 -17.55 9.51 10.25
N GLU A 400 -17.65 9.61 11.58
CA GLU A 400 -17.64 10.82 12.40
C GLU A 400 -16.28 11.55 12.41
N ASP A 401 -15.20 10.88 12.01
CA ASP A 401 -13.86 11.48 11.92
C ASP A 401 -13.80 12.65 10.94
N TYR A 402 -14.43 12.54 9.77
CA TYR A 402 -14.18 13.48 8.67
C TYR A 402 -14.75 14.88 8.92
N PRO A 403 -15.98 15.05 9.45
CA PRO A 403 -16.47 16.35 9.91
C PRO A 403 -15.51 17.02 10.89
N VAL A 404 -15.00 16.31 11.90
CA VAL A 404 -14.13 16.87 12.95
C VAL A 404 -12.73 17.18 12.41
N THR A 405 -12.13 16.26 11.67
CA THR A 405 -10.73 16.39 11.19
C THR A 405 -10.58 17.43 10.09
N LEU A 406 -11.55 17.54 9.17
CA LEU A 406 -11.52 18.61 8.17
C LEU A 406 -11.78 19.97 8.82
N LYS A 407 -12.75 20.06 9.74
CA LYS A 407 -13.01 21.29 10.48
C LYS A 407 -11.76 21.76 11.22
N ALA A 408 -11.09 20.87 11.95
CA ALA A 408 -9.82 21.18 12.60
C ALA A 408 -8.76 21.70 11.61
N HIS A 409 -8.64 21.10 10.42
CA HIS A 409 -7.74 21.58 9.37
C HIS A 409 -8.09 22.97 8.81
N LEU A 410 -9.36 23.42 8.91
CA LEU A 410 -9.84 24.74 8.46
C LEU A 410 -9.76 25.82 9.55
N ASP A 411 -9.91 25.43 10.82
CA ASP A 411 -9.89 26.32 12.00
C ASP A 411 -8.47 26.53 12.58
N ALA A 412 -7.53 25.62 12.30
CA ALA A 412 -6.12 25.73 12.72
C ALA A 412 -5.39 26.90 12.04
N VAL A 413 -4.49 27.54 12.79
CA VAL A 413 -3.57 28.57 12.29
C VAL A 413 -2.42 27.91 11.52
N THR A 414 -1.81 26.87 12.11
CA THR A 414 -0.85 25.99 11.43
C THR A 414 -0.96 24.56 11.95
N VAL A 415 -0.62 23.62 11.07
CA VAL A 415 -0.54 22.18 11.33
C VAL A 415 0.83 21.65 10.92
N ASP A 416 1.26 20.58 11.58
CA ASP A 416 2.51 19.89 11.23
C ASP A 416 2.20 18.56 10.52
N THR A 417 2.94 18.25 9.44
CA THR A 417 2.82 16.95 8.75
C THR A 417 4.11 16.16 8.87
N VAL A 418 4.03 14.90 9.30
CA VAL A 418 5.17 13.97 9.42
C VAL A 418 5.06 12.87 8.37
N ALA A 419 6.09 12.68 7.54
CA ALA A 419 6.11 11.70 6.45
C ALA A 419 6.35 10.26 6.91
N ALA A 420 6.97 10.08 8.08
CA ALA A 420 7.15 8.79 8.72
C ALA A 420 5.80 8.20 9.17
N PRO A 421 5.64 6.86 9.16
CA PRO A 421 4.45 6.22 9.70
C PRO A 421 4.40 6.41 11.22
N VAL A 422 3.29 6.95 11.72
CA VAL A 422 2.98 7.06 13.16
C VAL A 422 1.99 6.01 13.64
N TYR A 423 1.33 5.33 12.70
CA TYR A 423 0.17 4.47 12.96
C TYR A 423 0.03 3.34 11.93
N PHE A 424 -0.53 2.21 12.36
CA PHE A 424 -0.84 1.03 11.56
C PHE A 424 -2.33 0.67 11.71
N TRP A 425 -3.05 0.69 10.59
CA TRP A 425 -4.48 0.42 10.49
C TRP A 425 -4.72 -1.06 10.10
N ARG A 426 -5.41 -1.84 10.93
CA ARG A 426 -5.71 -3.26 10.72
C ARG A 426 -6.80 -3.43 9.66
N GLU A 427 -6.63 -4.44 8.81
CA GLU A 427 -7.65 -4.92 7.87
C GLU A 427 -8.12 -6.29 8.33
N ARG A 428 -9.09 -6.32 9.28
CA ARG A 428 -9.59 -7.55 9.92
C ARG A 428 -9.90 -8.63 8.89
N GLU A 429 -9.40 -9.83 9.12
CA GLU A 429 -9.52 -10.96 8.20
C GLU A 429 -10.96 -11.43 8.01
N SER A 430 -11.82 -11.34 9.05
CA SER A 430 -13.24 -11.71 8.99
C SER A 430 -14.11 -10.77 8.13
N GLY A 431 -13.69 -9.51 7.95
CA GLY A 431 -14.47 -8.50 7.23
C GLY A 431 -15.44 -7.68 8.09
N ASP A 432 -15.46 -7.84 9.42
CA ASP A 432 -16.47 -7.23 10.29
C ASP A 432 -16.25 -5.76 10.67
N SER A 433 -15.16 -5.13 10.23
CA SER A 433 -15.00 -3.69 10.46
C SER A 433 -16.17 -2.91 9.83
N ILE A 434 -16.62 -1.86 10.50
CA ILE A 434 -17.54 -0.85 9.96
C ILE A 434 -17.09 -0.34 8.58
N THR A 435 -15.76 -0.30 8.35
CA THR A 435 -15.16 0.15 7.09
C THR A 435 -15.16 -0.92 5.99
N GLN A 436 -15.37 -2.20 6.34
CA GLN A 436 -15.44 -3.36 5.45
C GLN A 436 -16.90 -3.70 5.10
N GLN A 437 -17.83 -3.64 6.07
CA GLN A 437 -19.29 -3.81 5.91
C GLN A 437 -19.99 -2.65 5.14
N LYS A 438 -19.25 -1.96 4.27
CA LYS A 438 -19.54 -0.67 3.62
C LYS A 438 -20.81 -0.57 2.76
N PHE A 439 -21.51 -1.68 2.50
CA PHE A 439 -22.69 -1.76 1.63
C PHE A 439 -24.03 -1.89 2.38
N GLN A 440 -24.03 -2.06 3.70
CA GLN A 440 -25.27 -2.03 4.51
C GLN A 440 -25.91 -0.63 4.45
N LEU A 441 -27.25 -0.55 4.39
CA LEU A 441 -27.98 0.73 4.30
C LEU A 441 -27.66 1.68 5.47
N ALA A 442 -27.50 1.17 6.69
CA ALA A 442 -27.10 1.98 7.85
C ALA A 442 -25.72 2.65 7.65
N ASN A 443 -24.74 1.90 7.15
CA ASN A 443 -23.39 2.41 6.85
C ASN A 443 -23.40 3.41 5.69
N ILE A 444 -24.36 3.29 4.76
CA ILE A 444 -24.58 4.23 3.66
C ILE A 444 -25.23 5.52 4.14
N ARG A 445 -26.26 5.43 5.00
CA ARG A 445 -26.93 6.58 5.61
C ARG A 445 -25.97 7.43 6.41
N ASP A 446 -25.20 6.81 7.32
CA ASP A 446 -24.20 7.51 8.14
C ASP A 446 -23.12 8.18 7.27
N ARG A 447 -22.71 7.52 6.17
CA ARG A 447 -21.79 8.08 5.18
C ARG A 447 -22.37 9.31 4.46
N VAL A 448 -23.65 9.32 4.11
CA VAL A 448 -24.31 10.49 3.49
C VAL A 448 -24.44 11.63 4.50
N VAL A 449 -24.82 11.36 5.75
CA VAL A 449 -24.87 12.38 6.83
C VAL A 449 -23.48 12.97 7.10
N SER A 450 -22.45 12.14 7.24
CA SER A 450 -21.05 12.56 7.39
C SER A 450 -20.58 13.42 6.20
N ALA A 451 -20.94 13.01 4.97
CA ALA A 451 -20.65 13.79 3.77
C ALA A 451 -21.40 15.13 3.76
N GLY A 452 -22.65 15.18 4.21
CA GLY A 452 -23.44 16.40 4.36
C GLY A 452 -22.76 17.41 5.28
N LEU A 453 -22.46 17.02 6.51
CA LEU A 453 -21.77 17.85 7.51
C LEU A 453 -20.45 18.45 6.98
N VAL A 454 -19.69 17.65 6.24
CA VAL A 454 -18.43 18.09 5.60
C VAL A 454 -18.69 19.04 4.42
N LEU A 455 -19.75 18.83 3.64
CA LEU A 455 -20.14 19.69 2.52
C LEU A 455 -20.68 21.04 3.00
N ASP A 456 -21.27 21.11 4.20
CA ASP A 456 -21.68 22.34 4.86
C ASP A 456 -20.45 23.16 5.30
N GLU A 457 -19.50 22.57 6.03
CA GLU A 457 -18.30 23.28 6.54
C GLU A 457 -17.32 23.77 5.45
N ILE A 458 -17.49 23.36 4.19
CA ILE A 458 -16.66 23.83 3.05
C ILE A 458 -17.34 24.83 2.12
N GLU A 459 -18.57 25.28 2.40
CA GLU A 459 -19.30 26.19 1.49
C GLU A 459 -18.47 27.46 1.21
N ASP A 460 -18.01 28.11 2.27
CA ASP A 460 -17.14 29.31 2.28
C ASP A 460 -15.63 29.00 2.09
N ALA A 461 -15.23 27.73 1.94
CA ALA A 461 -13.83 27.35 1.81
C ALA A 461 -13.21 27.75 0.46
N LEU A 462 -11.87 27.78 0.40
CA LEU A 462 -11.14 28.08 -0.83
C LEU A 462 -11.58 27.11 -1.96
N PRO A 463 -11.79 27.59 -3.20
CA PRO A 463 -12.25 26.75 -4.32
C PRO A 463 -11.37 25.52 -4.59
N THR A 464 -10.07 25.60 -4.30
CA THR A 464 -9.11 24.49 -4.39
C THR A 464 -9.34 23.39 -3.35
N ILE A 465 -9.88 23.73 -2.18
CA ILE A 465 -10.29 22.77 -1.14
C ILE A 465 -11.64 22.19 -1.51
N ARG A 466 -12.64 23.04 -1.77
CA ARG A 466 -14.01 22.62 -2.10
C ARG A 466 -14.05 21.64 -3.29
N HIS A 467 -13.36 21.97 -4.38
CA HIS A 467 -13.24 21.07 -5.54
C HIS A 467 -12.61 19.72 -5.20
N ARG A 468 -11.62 19.67 -4.30
CA ARG A 468 -10.97 18.42 -3.87
C ARG A 468 -11.87 17.56 -3.00
N VAL A 469 -12.67 18.17 -2.12
CA VAL A 469 -13.63 17.42 -1.29
C VAL A 469 -14.76 16.84 -2.14
N HIS A 470 -15.36 17.61 -3.05
CA HIS A 470 -16.34 17.06 -4.00
C HIS A 470 -15.73 15.93 -4.85
N ALA A 471 -14.48 16.09 -5.34
CA ALA A 471 -13.80 15.05 -6.12
C ALA A 471 -13.51 13.78 -5.29
N HIS A 472 -13.19 13.94 -4.00
CA HIS A 472 -12.98 12.84 -3.07
C HIS A 472 -14.29 12.07 -2.80
N PHE A 473 -15.38 12.78 -2.45
CA PHE A 473 -16.69 12.16 -2.25
C PHE A 473 -17.20 11.44 -3.50
N ARG A 474 -17.00 12.02 -4.69
CA ARG A 474 -17.34 11.36 -5.95
C ARG A 474 -16.47 10.12 -6.20
N GLN A 475 -15.21 10.10 -5.76
CA GLN A 475 -14.29 8.98 -5.98
C GLN A 475 -14.54 7.81 -5.01
N ILE A 476 -14.88 8.08 -3.74
CA ILE A 476 -14.98 7.06 -2.70
C ILE A 476 -16.43 6.82 -2.31
N ASP A 477 -17.08 7.81 -1.71
CA ASP A 477 -18.37 7.64 -1.03
C ASP A 477 -19.51 7.39 -2.02
N LEU A 478 -19.65 8.22 -3.06
CA LEU A 478 -20.65 8.02 -4.11
C LEU A 478 -20.41 6.72 -4.91
N HIS A 479 -19.14 6.31 -5.09
CA HIS A 479 -18.83 5.02 -5.72
C HIS A 479 -19.27 3.85 -4.84
N ALA A 480 -19.01 3.88 -3.53
CA ALA A 480 -19.42 2.84 -2.60
C ALA A 480 -20.95 2.69 -2.54
N ILE A 481 -21.67 3.82 -2.52
CA ILE A 481 -23.14 3.87 -2.55
C ILE A 481 -23.68 3.31 -3.87
N LEU A 482 -23.13 3.74 -5.01
CA LEU A 482 -23.54 3.24 -6.33
C LEU A 482 -23.24 1.74 -6.56
N SER A 483 -22.30 1.16 -5.83
CA SER A 483 -22.06 -0.29 -5.83
C SER A 483 -23.02 -1.06 -4.90
N ALA A 484 -23.64 -0.41 -3.91
CA ALA A 484 -24.56 -1.06 -2.97
C ALA A 484 -25.90 -1.48 -3.61
N PHE A 485 -26.28 -0.86 -4.74
CA PHE A 485 -27.35 -1.34 -5.62
C PHE A 485 -27.12 -2.78 -6.12
N GLY A 486 -25.92 -3.36 -5.95
CA GLY A 486 -25.66 -4.77 -6.25
C GLY A 486 -26.00 -5.73 -5.11
N THR A 487 -26.37 -5.23 -3.93
CA THR A 487 -26.42 -6.01 -2.68
C THR A 487 -27.55 -5.64 -1.72
N VAL A 488 -28.19 -4.48 -1.88
CA VAL A 488 -29.25 -3.99 -0.97
C VAL A 488 -30.59 -4.70 -1.26
N PRO A 489 -31.37 -5.09 -0.23
CA PRO A 489 -32.67 -5.73 -0.42
C PRO A 489 -33.70 -4.83 -1.15
N PRO A 490 -34.65 -5.40 -1.92
CA PRO A 490 -35.67 -4.62 -2.64
C PRO A 490 -36.51 -3.68 -1.76
N GLU A 491 -36.74 -4.04 -0.49
CA GLU A 491 -37.43 -3.22 0.51
C GLU A 491 -36.61 -2.00 0.99
N GLU A 492 -35.30 -2.03 0.81
CA GLU A 492 -34.37 -0.93 1.15
C GLU A 492 -34.01 -0.06 -0.06
N GLU A 493 -34.26 -0.53 -1.29
CA GLU A 493 -33.87 0.10 -2.55
C GLU A 493 -34.31 1.56 -2.68
N GLN A 494 -35.56 1.89 -2.32
CA GLN A 494 -36.07 3.26 -2.37
C GLN A 494 -35.30 4.21 -1.44
N HIS A 495 -34.92 3.75 -0.24
CA HIS A 495 -34.10 4.54 0.69
C HIS A 495 -32.69 4.75 0.15
N LEU A 496 -32.12 3.75 -0.55
CA LEU A 496 -30.84 3.89 -1.22
C LEU A 496 -30.90 4.92 -2.37
N VAL A 497 -31.99 4.95 -3.14
CA VAL A 497 -32.24 5.97 -4.19
C VAL A 497 -32.29 7.37 -3.60
N GLU A 498 -33.02 7.56 -2.49
CA GLU A 498 -33.13 8.85 -1.79
C GLU A 498 -31.77 9.34 -1.28
N LEU A 499 -31.03 8.49 -0.55
CA LEU A 499 -29.69 8.80 -0.02
C LEU A 499 -28.66 9.06 -1.12
N THR A 500 -28.73 8.33 -2.24
CA THR A 500 -27.84 8.57 -3.40
C THR A 500 -28.16 9.91 -4.07
N THR A 501 -29.45 10.26 -4.16
CA THR A 501 -29.90 11.51 -4.79
C THR A 501 -29.54 12.72 -3.94
N GLU A 502 -29.73 12.63 -2.61
CA GLU A 502 -29.31 13.66 -1.64
C GLU A 502 -27.82 13.99 -1.79
N LEU A 503 -26.95 12.97 -1.81
CA LEU A 503 -25.52 13.20 -1.99
C LEU A 503 -25.19 13.72 -3.40
N LEU A 504 -25.84 13.19 -4.45
CA LEU A 504 -25.57 13.60 -5.84
C LEU A 504 -25.86 15.09 -6.07
N ASP A 505 -27.00 15.59 -5.58
CA ASP A 505 -27.40 16.99 -5.77
C ASP A 505 -26.64 17.98 -4.88
N ARG A 506 -25.93 17.50 -3.85
CA ARG A 506 -24.96 18.30 -3.07
C ARG A 506 -23.55 18.37 -3.68
N LEU A 507 -23.28 17.70 -4.81
CA LEU A 507 -21.95 17.68 -5.44
C LEU A 507 -21.86 18.62 -6.66
N ASP A 508 -20.69 19.25 -6.82
CA ASP A 508 -20.37 20.12 -7.97
C ASP A 508 -20.51 19.37 -9.31
N GLU A 509 -21.45 19.81 -10.16
CA GLU A 509 -21.70 19.23 -11.48
C GLU A 509 -20.45 19.22 -12.38
N ALA A 510 -19.46 20.12 -12.19
CA ALA A 510 -18.19 20.06 -12.90
C ALA A 510 -17.32 18.84 -12.48
N VAL A 511 -17.47 18.37 -11.24
CA VAL A 511 -16.84 17.15 -10.72
C VAL A 511 -17.58 15.89 -11.17
N LEU A 512 -18.92 15.95 -11.22
CA LEU A 512 -19.78 14.87 -11.71
C LEU A 512 -19.59 14.65 -13.22
N ALA A 513 -19.60 15.71 -14.03
CA ALA A 513 -19.38 15.64 -15.48
C ALA A 513 -17.99 15.07 -15.87
N ASN A 514 -16.98 15.20 -14.99
CA ASN A 514 -15.64 14.65 -15.17
C ASN A 514 -15.51 13.17 -14.70
N SER A 515 -16.63 12.46 -14.49
CA SER A 515 -16.64 11.07 -14.01
C SER A 515 -16.46 10.04 -15.14
N PRO A 516 -16.03 8.80 -14.86
CA PRO A 516 -16.04 7.70 -15.83
C PRO A 516 -17.44 7.48 -16.41
N ARG A 517 -17.54 7.01 -17.67
CA ARG A 517 -18.84 6.84 -18.35
C ARG A 517 -19.83 5.92 -17.63
N LEU A 518 -19.35 4.90 -16.91
CA LEU A 518 -20.21 4.03 -16.12
C LEU A 518 -20.87 4.79 -14.96
N ALA A 519 -20.12 5.61 -14.23
CA ALA A 519 -20.66 6.47 -13.18
C ALA A 519 -21.62 7.53 -13.76
N GLN A 520 -21.29 8.13 -14.92
CA GLN A 520 -22.22 9.03 -15.62
C GLN A 520 -23.53 8.34 -16.01
N LEU A 521 -23.49 7.07 -16.43
CA LEU A 521 -24.69 6.28 -16.69
C LEU A 521 -25.49 6.05 -15.41
N GLN A 522 -24.84 5.71 -14.30
CA GLN A 522 -25.51 5.53 -13.01
C GLN A 522 -26.17 6.83 -12.52
N PHE A 523 -25.50 7.98 -12.66
CA PHE A 523 -26.11 9.28 -12.34
C PHE A 523 -27.34 9.55 -13.23
N ALA A 524 -27.26 9.23 -14.53
CA ALA A 524 -28.37 9.41 -15.47
C ALA A 524 -29.53 8.43 -15.20
N ALA A 525 -29.24 7.18 -14.83
CA ALA A 525 -30.22 6.17 -14.45
C ALA A 525 -30.96 6.59 -13.16
N LEU A 526 -30.22 7.02 -12.13
CA LEU A 526 -30.78 7.57 -10.89
C LEU A 526 -31.69 8.78 -11.17
N ARG A 527 -31.21 9.76 -11.94
CA ARG A 527 -32.00 10.94 -12.36
C ARG A 527 -33.21 10.60 -13.27
N ALA A 528 -33.28 9.38 -13.80
CA ALA A 528 -34.39 8.89 -14.62
C ALA A 528 -35.33 7.91 -13.87
N GLY A 529 -34.98 7.46 -12.66
CA GLY A 529 -35.68 6.38 -11.97
C GLY A 529 -35.48 4.99 -12.60
N ASP A 530 -34.41 4.80 -13.39
CA ASP A 530 -34.10 3.52 -14.05
C ASP A 530 -33.36 2.58 -13.09
N LEU A 531 -34.14 1.99 -12.19
CA LEU A 531 -33.66 1.10 -11.13
C LEU A 531 -33.14 -0.24 -11.67
N GLU A 532 -33.77 -0.79 -12.72
CA GLU A 532 -33.29 -2.01 -13.39
C GLU A 532 -31.86 -1.80 -13.91
N LEU A 533 -31.58 -0.63 -14.50
CA LEU A 533 -30.25 -0.28 -14.97
C LEU A 533 -29.26 -0.05 -13.83
N LEU A 534 -29.67 0.55 -12.70
CA LEU A 534 -28.80 0.71 -11.52
C LEU A 534 -28.37 -0.64 -10.92
N HIS A 535 -29.33 -1.53 -10.63
CA HIS A 535 -29.07 -2.90 -10.19
C HIS A 535 -28.15 -3.64 -11.17
N LYS A 536 -28.44 -3.55 -12.47
CA LYS A 536 -27.64 -4.21 -13.51
C LYS A 536 -26.21 -3.69 -13.62
N VAL A 537 -26.00 -2.38 -13.42
CA VAL A 537 -24.65 -1.77 -13.41
C VAL A 537 -23.88 -2.10 -12.14
N ALA A 538 -24.56 -2.29 -11.01
CA ALA A 538 -23.91 -2.59 -9.74
C ALA A 538 -23.58 -4.07 -9.56
N LEU A 539 -24.48 -4.98 -9.96
CA LEU A 539 -24.28 -6.44 -9.93
C LEU A 539 -23.17 -6.91 -10.86
N ASP A 540 -23.19 -6.45 -12.12
CA ASP A 540 -22.16 -6.79 -13.10
C ASP A 540 -21.72 -5.53 -13.88
N PRO A 541 -20.79 -4.75 -13.29
CA PRO A 541 -20.23 -3.55 -13.92
C PRO A 541 -19.57 -3.83 -15.27
N ASP A 542 -19.08 -5.05 -15.50
CA ASP A 542 -18.52 -5.49 -16.77
C ASP A 542 -19.67 -5.78 -17.78
N ALA A 543 -20.71 -6.55 -17.43
CA ALA A 543 -21.88 -6.80 -18.30
C ALA A 543 -22.68 -5.54 -18.63
N ALA A 544 -22.80 -4.59 -17.71
CA ALA A 544 -23.44 -3.32 -18.02
C ALA A 544 -22.64 -2.48 -19.04
N GLN A 545 -21.30 -2.56 -19.03
CA GLN A 545 -20.48 -2.05 -20.14
C GLN A 545 -20.75 -2.78 -21.47
N HIS A 546 -21.16 -4.06 -21.47
CA HIS A 546 -21.59 -4.74 -22.71
C HIS A 546 -22.96 -4.25 -23.23
N HIS A 547 -23.84 -3.76 -22.33
CA HIS A 547 -25.22 -3.34 -22.65
C HIS A 547 -25.37 -1.85 -22.97
N LEU A 548 -24.45 -1.02 -22.47
CA LEU A 548 -24.08 0.22 -23.16
C LEU A 548 -23.76 -0.08 -24.63
N GLN A 549 -23.87 0.92 -25.52
CA GLN A 549 -23.23 0.79 -26.83
C GLN A 549 -21.72 0.77 -26.63
N LEU A 550 -21.15 -0.43 -26.47
CA LEU A 550 -19.71 -0.69 -26.33
C LEU A 550 -18.93 0.20 -27.30
N THR A 551 -18.31 1.24 -26.75
CA THR A 551 -17.49 2.15 -27.54
C THR A 551 -16.21 1.41 -27.95
N ASN A 552 -15.34 2.09 -28.71
CA ASN A 552 -14.03 1.49 -28.93
C ASN A 552 -13.17 1.43 -27.64
N ASP A 553 -13.55 2.16 -26.60
CA ASP A 553 -12.73 2.33 -25.40
C ASP A 553 -13.07 1.26 -24.34
N ASP A 554 -14.34 0.86 -24.22
CA ASP A 554 -14.80 -0.18 -23.27
C ASP A 554 -14.30 -1.59 -23.64
N LEU A 555 -14.19 -1.87 -24.95
CA LEU A 555 -13.64 -3.09 -25.54
C LEU A 555 -12.11 -3.21 -25.32
N THR A 556 -11.66 -3.15 -24.07
CA THR A 556 -10.25 -3.23 -23.68
C THR A 556 -9.66 -4.62 -23.94
N MET A 557 -8.32 -4.72 -24.01
CA MET A 557 -7.64 -6.01 -24.17
C MET A 557 -7.18 -6.52 -22.80
N ALA A 558 -7.61 -7.71 -22.41
CA ALA A 558 -7.05 -8.40 -21.28
C ALA A 558 -5.88 -9.28 -21.74
N THR A 559 -4.76 -9.17 -21.03
CA THR A 559 -3.61 -10.05 -21.21
C THR A 559 -3.14 -10.56 -19.86
N SER A 560 -2.67 -11.80 -19.80
CA SER A 560 -2.01 -12.36 -18.63
C SER A 560 -0.79 -13.15 -19.07
N VAL A 561 0.32 -13.02 -18.36
CA VAL A 561 1.37 -14.04 -18.34
C VAL A 561 0.93 -15.13 -17.35
N ARG A 562 1.11 -16.40 -17.75
CA ARG A 562 0.77 -17.58 -16.94
C ARG A 562 1.97 -18.47 -16.66
N GLU A 563 3.02 -18.39 -17.47
CA GLU A 563 4.25 -19.17 -17.31
C GLU A 563 5.41 -18.44 -18.02
N VAL A 564 6.60 -18.40 -17.42
CA VAL A 564 7.83 -17.92 -18.07
C VAL A 564 8.99 -18.83 -17.70
N ASN A 565 9.55 -19.54 -18.67
CA ASN A 565 10.62 -20.50 -18.47
C ASN A 565 11.79 -20.24 -19.43
N TRP A 566 12.99 -20.62 -19.02
CA TRP A 566 14.11 -20.79 -19.93
C TRP A 566 14.07 -22.19 -20.55
N ILE A 567 14.18 -22.28 -21.88
CA ILE A 567 14.23 -23.54 -22.62
C ILE A 567 15.36 -23.40 -23.64
N ASP A 568 16.42 -24.21 -23.51
CA ASP A 568 17.59 -24.23 -24.42
C ASP A 568 18.26 -22.86 -24.64
N GLY A 569 18.16 -21.95 -23.66
CA GLY A 569 18.64 -20.57 -23.74
C GLY A 569 17.68 -19.58 -24.43
N GLU A 570 16.53 -20.03 -24.93
CA GLU A 570 15.40 -19.17 -25.31
C GLU A 570 14.53 -18.83 -24.09
N LEU A 571 13.94 -17.64 -24.08
CA LEU A 571 12.92 -17.26 -23.10
C LEU A 571 11.53 -17.66 -23.66
N SER A 572 10.92 -18.68 -23.08
CA SER A 572 9.56 -19.13 -23.40
C SER A 572 8.55 -18.44 -22.48
N ILE A 573 7.49 -17.89 -23.05
CA ILE A 573 6.44 -17.13 -22.33
C ILE A 573 5.09 -17.65 -22.78
N ARG A 574 4.26 -18.10 -21.81
CA ARG A 574 2.86 -18.48 -22.05
C ARG A 574 1.90 -17.55 -21.32
N GLY A 575 0.71 -17.41 -21.87
CA GLY A 575 -0.28 -16.47 -21.35
C GLY A 575 -1.64 -16.55 -22.03
N THR A 576 -2.58 -15.73 -21.58
CA THR A 576 -3.85 -15.47 -22.28
C THR A 576 -3.85 -14.09 -22.91
N ALA A 577 -4.53 -13.96 -24.05
CA ALA A 577 -4.79 -12.68 -24.70
C ALA A 577 -6.18 -12.70 -25.37
N GLU A 578 -7.05 -11.82 -24.88
CA GLU A 578 -8.46 -11.71 -25.26
C GLU A 578 -8.92 -10.24 -25.26
N ILE A 579 -10.01 -9.93 -25.96
CA ILE A 579 -10.66 -8.63 -25.86
C ILE A 579 -11.82 -8.82 -24.88
N ARG A 580 -11.92 -7.98 -23.84
CA ARG A 580 -13.05 -8.02 -22.91
C ARG A 580 -14.35 -7.87 -23.69
N HIS A 581 -15.43 -8.42 -23.14
CA HIS A 581 -16.79 -8.26 -23.65
C HIS A 581 -17.02 -8.84 -25.06
N LEU A 582 -16.11 -9.69 -25.54
CA LEU A 582 -16.13 -10.24 -26.89
C LEU A 582 -15.99 -11.77 -26.89
N GLN A 583 -16.88 -12.45 -27.61
CA GLN A 583 -16.82 -13.91 -27.79
C GLN A 583 -15.56 -14.34 -28.57
N SER A 584 -15.07 -15.53 -28.25
CA SER A 584 -13.83 -16.16 -28.75
C SER A 584 -13.90 -16.65 -30.22
N LYS A 585 -14.25 -15.73 -31.12
CA LYS A 585 -14.25 -15.94 -32.58
C LYS A 585 -12.82 -16.05 -33.14
N PRO A 586 -12.62 -16.65 -34.34
CA PRO A 586 -11.30 -16.79 -34.96
C PRO A 586 -10.51 -15.48 -34.98
N SER A 587 -9.33 -15.50 -34.37
CA SER A 587 -8.59 -14.30 -33.98
C SER A 587 -7.18 -14.25 -34.56
N ASN A 588 -6.71 -13.06 -34.90
CA ASN A 588 -5.33 -12.82 -35.33
C ASN A 588 -4.56 -12.17 -34.19
N LEU A 589 -4.02 -13.00 -33.29
CA LEU A 589 -3.05 -12.57 -32.30
C LEU A 589 -1.68 -12.35 -32.96
N ARG A 590 -1.01 -11.26 -32.59
CA ARG A 590 0.40 -10.99 -32.90
C ARG A 590 1.06 -10.45 -31.64
N ILE A 591 2.24 -10.94 -31.33
CA ILE A 591 3.07 -10.44 -30.23
C ILE A 591 4.41 -10.02 -30.84
N GLY A 592 5.00 -8.94 -30.33
CA GLY A 592 6.35 -8.52 -30.70
C GLY A 592 7.08 -7.90 -29.52
N LEU A 593 8.36 -8.23 -29.36
CA LEU A 593 9.21 -7.62 -28.35
C LEU A 593 9.65 -6.22 -28.83
N VAL A 594 9.32 -5.19 -28.06
CA VAL A 594 9.71 -3.80 -28.34
C VAL A 594 10.99 -3.49 -27.59
N ILE A 595 12.05 -3.27 -28.34
CA ILE A 595 13.40 -2.97 -27.85
C ILE A 595 13.80 -1.58 -28.38
N ALA A 596 14.09 -0.64 -27.49
CA ALA A 596 14.45 0.74 -27.84
C ALA A 596 13.48 1.38 -28.89
N GLY A 597 12.18 1.13 -28.74
CA GLY A 597 11.12 1.59 -29.64
C GLY A 597 10.92 0.76 -30.92
N LYS A 598 11.85 -0.14 -31.28
CA LYS A 598 11.74 -1.03 -32.45
C LYS A 598 11.02 -2.32 -32.07
N ASN A 599 9.97 -2.66 -32.81
CA ASN A 599 9.17 -3.87 -32.58
C ASN A 599 9.71 -5.06 -33.40
N TYR A 600 10.04 -6.15 -32.72
CA TYR A 600 10.50 -7.41 -33.28
C TYR A 600 9.38 -8.45 -33.14
N ARG A 601 8.71 -8.77 -34.25
CA ARG A 601 7.59 -9.72 -34.26
C ARG A 601 8.05 -11.13 -33.88
N LEU A 602 7.38 -11.74 -32.91
CA LEU A 602 7.62 -13.12 -32.48
C LEU A 602 6.71 -14.10 -33.24
N PRO A 603 7.14 -15.36 -33.45
CA PRO A 603 6.23 -16.46 -33.73
C PRO A 603 5.25 -16.64 -32.57
N VAL A 604 3.96 -16.81 -32.86
CA VAL A 604 2.91 -17.03 -31.84
C VAL A 604 2.25 -18.36 -32.11
N ARG A 605 2.38 -19.30 -31.18
CA ARG A 605 1.58 -20.52 -31.12
C ARG A 605 0.32 -20.21 -30.32
N ARG A 606 -0.86 -20.66 -30.77
CA ARG A 606 -2.11 -20.60 -30.00
C ARG A 606 -2.36 -21.96 -29.33
N CYS A 607 -2.97 -21.92 -28.16
CA CYS A 607 -3.44 -23.09 -27.42
C CYS A 607 -4.80 -22.78 -26.78
N PRO A 608 -5.59 -23.81 -26.44
CA PRO A 608 -6.68 -23.67 -25.48
C PRO A 608 -6.14 -23.18 -24.13
N ALA A 609 -6.96 -22.39 -23.44
CA ALA A 609 -6.82 -22.02 -22.04
C ALA A 609 -8.17 -21.48 -21.52
N THR A 610 -8.36 -21.49 -20.21
CA THR A 610 -9.46 -20.82 -19.54
C THR A 610 -9.48 -19.31 -19.84
N ASP A 611 -10.60 -18.80 -20.36
CA ASP A 611 -10.81 -17.37 -20.60
C ASP A 611 -11.45 -16.63 -19.39
N LEU A 612 -11.72 -15.33 -19.53
CA LEU A 612 -12.28 -14.52 -18.44
C LEU A 612 -13.68 -14.95 -17.95
N ARG A 613 -14.39 -15.84 -18.65
CA ARG A 613 -15.68 -16.43 -18.20
C ARG A 613 -15.52 -17.80 -17.53
N GLY A 614 -14.30 -18.33 -17.44
CA GLY A 614 -14.06 -19.71 -17.00
C GLY A 614 -14.15 -20.76 -18.11
N GLU A 615 -14.34 -20.36 -19.37
CA GLU A 615 -14.55 -21.29 -20.49
C GLU A 615 -13.21 -21.73 -21.13
N GLU A 616 -13.09 -23.02 -21.48
CA GLU A 616 -11.95 -23.56 -22.26
C GLU A 616 -12.01 -23.03 -23.70
N SER A 617 -11.04 -22.20 -24.06
CA SER A 617 -11.20 -21.25 -25.17
C SER A 617 -9.86 -21.00 -25.88
N LEU A 618 -9.86 -20.66 -27.17
CA LEU A 618 -8.62 -20.38 -27.93
C LEU A 618 -8.07 -18.96 -27.63
N VAL A 619 -7.91 -18.64 -26.35
CA VAL A 619 -7.33 -17.40 -25.81
C VAL A 619 -5.86 -17.55 -25.41
N GLY A 620 -5.38 -18.78 -25.20
CA GLY A 620 -4.01 -19.10 -24.81
C GLY A 620 -2.97 -18.85 -25.92
N PHE A 621 -1.74 -18.53 -25.53
CA PHE A 621 -0.59 -18.43 -26.43
C PHE A 621 0.70 -18.93 -25.80
N GLU A 622 1.65 -19.29 -26.67
CA GLU A 622 3.07 -19.51 -26.37
C GLU A 622 3.91 -18.71 -27.37
N VAL A 623 4.90 -17.97 -26.88
CA VAL A 623 5.94 -17.30 -27.68
C VAL A 623 7.31 -17.65 -27.13
N ARG A 624 8.32 -17.73 -28.00
CA ARG A 624 9.73 -17.85 -27.61
C ARG A 624 10.53 -16.67 -28.11
N VAL A 625 11.53 -16.26 -27.33
CA VAL A 625 12.48 -15.19 -27.67
C VAL A 625 13.88 -15.78 -27.72
N SER A 626 14.45 -15.83 -28.93
CA SER A 626 15.77 -16.44 -29.16
C SER A 626 16.91 -15.59 -28.58
N ARG A 627 18.06 -16.24 -28.35
CA ARG A 627 19.25 -15.63 -27.73
C ARG A 627 19.74 -14.38 -28.49
N GLU A 628 19.69 -14.41 -29.82
CA GLU A 628 20.11 -13.30 -30.68
C GLU A 628 19.12 -12.13 -30.65
N LEU A 629 17.87 -12.35 -30.26
CA LEU A 629 16.89 -11.27 -30.04
C LEU A 629 17.02 -10.70 -28.63
N LEU A 630 17.23 -11.54 -27.62
CA LEU A 630 17.53 -11.11 -26.25
C LEU A 630 18.82 -10.27 -26.17
N ALA A 631 19.86 -10.63 -26.93
CA ALA A 631 21.10 -9.85 -27.05
C ALA A 631 20.90 -8.39 -27.50
N LYS A 632 19.78 -8.10 -28.19
CA LYS A 632 19.48 -6.74 -28.68
C LYS A 632 18.84 -5.86 -27.60
N CYS A 633 18.35 -6.43 -26.50
CA CYS A 633 17.75 -5.71 -25.37
C CYS A 633 18.72 -4.68 -24.75
N THR A 634 18.20 -3.78 -23.93
CA THR A 634 18.99 -2.75 -23.23
C THR A 634 18.72 -2.80 -21.72
N ALA A 635 19.43 -1.97 -20.94
CA ALA A 635 19.13 -1.80 -19.50
C ALA A 635 17.72 -1.19 -19.29
N GLY A 636 17.23 -0.42 -20.26
CA GLY A 636 15.83 0.01 -20.32
C GLY A 636 14.89 -1.17 -20.61
N PRO A 637 13.70 -1.22 -20.01
CA PRO A 637 12.78 -2.34 -20.16
C PRO A 637 12.35 -2.53 -21.61
N SER A 638 12.52 -3.74 -22.11
CA SER A 638 11.96 -4.20 -23.40
C SER A 638 10.62 -4.86 -23.13
N HIS A 639 9.55 -4.35 -23.75
CA HIS A 639 8.16 -4.71 -23.44
C HIS A 639 7.52 -5.54 -24.56
N PHE A 640 6.60 -6.44 -24.22
CA PHE A 640 5.89 -7.23 -25.21
C PHE A 640 4.62 -6.50 -25.68
N ASP A 641 4.62 -6.09 -26.95
CA ASP A 641 3.52 -5.44 -27.64
C ASP A 641 2.56 -6.49 -28.17
N VAL A 642 1.39 -6.60 -27.55
CA VAL A 642 0.34 -7.53 -27.93
C VAL A 642 -0.64 -6.80 -28.86
N ARG A 643 -1.03 -7.45 -29.96
CA ARG A 643 -2.05 -6.96 -30.88
C ARG A 643 -3.02 -8.07 -31.20
N LEU A 644 -4.28 -7.87 -30.87
CA LEU A 644 -5.34 -8.84 -31.08
C LEU A 644 -6.38 -8.25 -32.04
N ARG A 645 -6.71 -9.00 -33.09
CA ARG A 645 -7.86 -8.72 -33.95
C ARG A 645 -8.87 -9.86 -33.82
N VAL A 646 -10.12 -9.52 -33.53
CA VAL A 646 -11.26 -10.45 -33.52
C VAL A 646 -12.34 -9.83 -34.40
N GLY A 647 -12.66 -10.49 -35.52
CA GLY A 647 -13.57 -9.93 -36.53
C GLY A 647 -13.09 -8.58 -37.09
N GLY A 648 -13.90 -7.53 -36.90
CA GLY A 648 -13.55 -6.14 -37.27
C GLY A 648 -12.64 -5.44 -36.25
N ILE A 649 -12.83 -5.73 -34.97
CA ILE A 649 -12.21 -5.02 -33.84
C ILE A 649 -10.71 -5.33 -33.76
N ARG A 650 -9.91 -4.30 -33.45
CA ARG A 650 -8.46 -4.40 -33.25
C ARG A 650 -8.08 -3.70 -31.95
N ARG A 651 -7.34 -4.39 -31.09
CA ARG A 651 -6.77 -3.81 -29.86
C ARG A 651 -5.27 -4.05 -29.79
N ARG A 652 -4.63 -3.19 -29.01
CA ARG A 652 -3.19 -3.13 -28.78
C ARG A 652 -2.97 -2.68 -27.34
N ASP A 653 -2.18 -3.44 -26.61
CA ASP A 653 -1.74 -3.15 -25.25
C ASP A 653 -0.43 -3.92 -25.00
N LEU A 654 0.19 -3.71 -23.84
CA LEU A 654 1.29 -4.53 -23.38
C LEU A 654 0.79 -5.90 -22.87
N LEU A 655 1.68 -6.89 -22.88
CA LEU A 655 1.49 -8.11 -22.10
C LEU A 655 1.63 -7.76 -20.61
N ARG A 656 0.62 -8.08 -19.80
CA ARG A 656 0.56 -7.77 -18.36
C ARG A 656 0.78 -9.01 -17.51
N GLY A 657 1.44 -8.82 -16.37
CA GLY A 657 2.18 -9.89 -15.72
C GLY A 657 1.80 -10.22 -14.28
N GLN A 658 0.81 -9.54 -13.68
CA GLN A 658 0.52 -9.71 -12.26
C GLN A 658 -0.98 -9.72 -11.96
N LYS A 659 -1.42 -10.78 -11.27
CA LYS A 659 -2.65 -10.94 -10.51
C LYS A 659 -2.31 -11.71 -9.22
N ALA A 660 -3.20 -11.76 -8.23
CA ALA A 660 -3.09 -12.74 -7.15
C ALA A 660 -2.97 -14.17 -7.74
N GLY A 661 -2.17 -15.04 -7.11
CA GLY A 661 -1.90 -16.40 -7.60
C GLY A 661 -1.12 -16.51 -8.92
N SER A 662 -0.48 -15.44 -9.40
CA SER A 662 0.43 -15.51 -10.57
C SER A 662 1.80 -16.06 -10.16
N PRO A 663 2.47 -16.90 -10.97
CA PRO A 663 3.82 -17.37 -10.68
C PRO A 663 4.83 -16.23 -10.51
N GLY A 664 5.80 -16.42 -9.61
CA GLY A 664 6.93 -15.51 -9.50
C GLY A 664 7.86 -15.60 -10.72
N TRP A 665 8.47 -14.50 -11.11
CA TRP A 665 9.33 -14.44 -12.30
C TRP A 665 10.55 -15.37 -12.18
N PRO A 666 10.90 -16.13 -13.24
CA PRO A 666 12.07 -17.01 -13.21
C PRO A 666 13.35 -16.22 -12.91
N PRO A 667 14.43 -16.89 -12.45
CA PRO A 667 15.74 -16.26 -12.44
C PRO A 667 16.10 -15.75 -13.85
N GLY A 668 16.95 -14.73 -13.91
CA GLY A 668 17.54 -14.33 -15.19
C GLY A 668 18.51 -15.39 -15.72
N SER A 669 19.11 -15.12 -16.89
CA SER A 669 20.07 -16.04 -17.50
C SER A 669 21.15 -15.32 -18.30
N TRP A 670 22.33 -15.94 -18.38
CA TRP A 670 23.49 -15.46 -19.14
C TRP A 670 23.36 -15.80 -20.63
N ILE A 671 23.23 -14.77 -21.47
CA ILE A 671 23.23 -14.94 -22.93
C ILE A 671 24.64 -14.87 -23.55
N ASP A 672 25.61 -14.39 -22.77
CA ASP A 672 27.06 -14.53 -22.96
C ASP A 672 27.73 -14.28 -21.58
N GLY A 673 29.07 -14.34 -21.51
CA GLY A 673 29.82 -14.14 -20.26
C GLY A 673 29.75 -12.75 -19.64
N THR A 674 29.07 -11.79 -20.28
CA THR A 674 28.92 -10.40 -19.80
C THR A 674 27.46 -9.93 -19.75
N ASN A 675 26.55 -10.54 -20.49
CA ASN A 675 25.16 -10.07 -20.60
C ASN A 675 24.18 -11.00 -19.87
N TRP A 676 23.61 -10.47 -18.78
CA TRP A 676 22.50 -11.06 -18.06
C TRP A 676 21.17 -10.56 -18.62
N ILE A 677 20.20 -11.46 -18.78
CA ILE A 677 18.84 -11.13 -19.17
C ILE A 677 17.91 -11.39 -17.98
N GLN A 678 17.25 -10.33 -17.51
CA GLN A 678 16.31 -10.37 -16.38
C GLN A 678 14.86 -10.17 -16.85
N PRO A 679 14.02 -11.22 -16.85
CA PRO A 679 12.57 -11.10 -16.88
C PRO A 679 12.05 -10.44 -15.59
N GLY A 680 10.95 -9.70 -15.65
CA GLY A 680 10.32 -9.14 -14.45
C GLY A 680 9.29 -8.05 -14.72
N PRO A 681 8.90 -7.29 -13.68
CA PRO A 681 7.93 -6.21 -13.81
C PRO A 681 8.50 -5.02 -14.59
N GLY A 682 7.70 -4.47 -15.50
CA GLY A 682 7.83 -3.14 -16.09
C GLY A 682 6.99 -2.11 -15.33
N LYS A 683 6.71 -0.97 -15.97
CA LYS A 683 5.70 -0.02 -15.47
C LYS A 683 4.29 -0.61 -15.59
N ASP A 684 3.38 -0.16 -14.74
CA ASP A 684 1.93 -0.37 -14.86
C ASP A 684 1.51 -1.86 -14.93
N GLY A 685 2.27 -2.73 -14.26
CA GLY A 685 2.03 -4.19 -14.27
C GLY A 685 2.36 -4.90 -15.59
N ALA A 686 2.99 -4.23 -16.55
CA ALA A 686 3.44 -4.85 -17.80
C ALA A 686 4.61 -5.83 -17.55
N PHE A 687 4.64 -6.93 -18.28
CA PHE A 687 5.80 -7.81 -18.33
C PHE A 687 6.92 -7.19 -19.18
N ALA A 688 8.16 -7.25 -18.69
CA ALA A 688 9.33 -6.69 -19.35
C ALA A 688 10.56 -7.57 -19.19
N VAL A 689 11.52 -7.39 -20.10
CA VAL A 689 12.84 -8.01 -20.07
C VAL A 689 13.90 -6.91 -20.14
N ARG A 690 14.94 -6.99 -19.31
CA ARG A 690 16.09 -6.07 -19.30
C ARG A 690 17.38 -6.83 -19.60
N ARG A 691 18.30 -6.22 -20.34
CA ARG A 691 19.69 -6.70 -20.46
C ARG A 691 20.58 -5.86 -19.56
N LEU A 692 21.26 -6.52 -18.63
CA LEU A 692 22.29 -5.92 -17.78
C LEU A 692 23.66 -6.38 -18.29
N THR A 693 24.61 -5.47 -18.44
CA THR A 693 25.98 -5.77 -18.92
C THR A 693 26.97 -5.64 -17.76
N ASP A 694 27.69 -6.71 -17.48
CA ASP A 694 28.53 -6.96 -16.29
C ASP A 694 27.94 -6.38 -14.99
N PRO A 695 26.68 -6.72 -14.61
CA PRO A 695 26.01 -6.15 -13.46
C PRO A 695 26.74 -6.44 -12.15
N CYS A 696 26.65 -5.49 -11.22
CA CYS A 696 26.97 -5.73 -9.81
C CYS A 696 26.09 -6.88 -9.28
N ARG A 697 26.70 -7.98 -8.87
CA ARG A 697 25.99 -9.25 -8.62
C ARG A 697 26.57 -10.05 -7.46
N LEU A 698 25.71 -10.79 -6.78
CA LEU A 698 26.03 -11.82 -5.80
C LEU A 698 26.22 -13.15 -6.53
N THR A 699 27.35 -13.83 -6.35
CA THR A 699 27.72 -15.07 -7.04
C THR A 699 27.59 -16.30 -6.15
N SER A 700 27.84 -16.16 -4.84
CA SER A 700 27.62 -17.19 -3.84
C SER A 700 27.40 -16.56 -2.46
N VAL A 701 26.88 -17.35 -1.53
CA VAL A 701 26.66 -16.97 -0.14
C VAL A 701 27.12 -18.14 0.72
N GLU A 702 27.91 -17.84 1.73
CA GLU A 702 28.28 -18.77 2.80
C GLU A 702 27.61 -18.33 4.10
N GLN A 703 27.25 -19.30 4.95
CA GLN A 703 26.59 -19.08 6.23
C GLN A 703 27.50 -19.59 7.34
N THR A 704 27.92 -18.69 8.22
CA THR A 704 28.68 -19.02 9.43
C THR A 704 27.73 -19.03 10.65
N PRO A 705 28.22 -19.41 11.85
CA PRO A 705 27.43 -19.33 13.08
C PRO A 705 27.08 -17.89 13.54
N ASP A 706 27.65 -16.87 12.90
CA ASP A 706 27.58 -15.47 13.35
C ASP A 706 27.35 -14.44 12.21
N ALA A 707 27.53 -14.84 10.94
CA ALA A 707 27.43 -13.97 9.78
C ALA A 707 26.86 -14.67 8.53
N LEU A 708 26.35 -13.85 7.60
CA LEU A 708 26.20 -14.23 6.20
C LEU A 708 27.35 -13.61 5.39
N VAL A 709 28.16 -14.44 4.75
CA VAL A 709 29.30 -14.03 3.94
C VAL A 709 28.86 -13.96 2.47
N LEU A 710 28.86 -12.76 1.91
CA LEU A 710 28.42 -12.47 0.56
C LEU A 710 29.61 -12.42 -0.39
N HIS A 711 29.71 -13.34 -1.34
CA HIS A 711 30.66 -13.25 -2.43
C HIS A 711 29.98 -12.73 -3.69
N GLY A 712 30.59 -11.76 -4.36
CA GLY A 712 30.02 -11.15 -5.55
C GLY A 712 31.06 -10.53 -6.47
N ARG A 713 30.57 -9.90 -7.54
CA ARG A 713 31.36 -9.14 -8.49
C ARG A 713 30.73 -7.78 -8.74
N SER A 714 31.57 -6.75 -8.79
CA SER A 714 31.22 -5.37 -9.09
C SER A 714 31.53 -5.01 -10.55
N THR A 715 30.78 -4.06 -11.10
CA THR A 715 31.12 -3.38 -12.36
C THR A 715 32.20 -2.29 -12.15
N PHE A 716 32.28 -1.76 -10.93
CA PHE A 716 33.25 -0.76 -10.47
C PHE A 716 34.48 -1.45 -9.88
N ASP A 717 35.66 -0.89 -10.09
CA ASP A 717 36.92 -1.42 -9.57
C ASP A 717 37.14 -1.09 -8.07
N GLU A 718 36.51 -0.03 -7.56
CA GLU A 718 36.44 0.33 -6.14
C GLU A 718 34.97 0.42 -5.66
N PRO A 719 34.30 -0.72 -5.37
CA PRO A 719 32.92 -0.73 -4.89
C PRO A 719 32.78 -0.45 -3.38
N SER A 720 31.70 0.23 -3.02
CA SER A 720 31.18 0.29 -1.64
C SER A 720 29.77 -0.33 -1.59
N LEU A 721 29.56 -1.36 -0.76
CA LEU A 721 28.27 -2.02 -0.57
C LEU A 721 27.48 -1.34 0.55
N PHE A 722 26.18 -1.15 0.33
CA PHE A 722 25.26 -0.56 1.29
C PHE A 722 23.99 -1.41 1.43
N VAL A 723 23.41 -1.41 2.63
CA VAL A 723 22.13 -2.06 2.95
C VAL A 723 21.16 -1.06 3.59
N SER A 724 19.90 -1.03 3.16
CA SER A 724 18.92 -0.04 3.62
C SER A 724 18.46 -0.29 5.08
N ARG A 725 18.45 0.73 5.93
CA ARG A 725 17.97 0.61 7.33
C ARG A 725 16.45 0.82 7.42
N PRO A 726 15.70 -0.08 8.09
CA PRO A 726 14.23 -0.11 8.03
C PRO A 726 13.53 0.91 8.96
N LEU A 727 14.07 1.12 10.17
CA LEU A 727 13.43 1.93 11.22
C LEU A 727 13.97 3.37 11.27
N ALA A 728 15.30 3.54 11.20
CA ALA A 728 15.94 4.85 11.25
C ALA A 728 15.86 5.65 9.92
N GLY A 729 15.54 4.97 8.81
CA GLY A 729 15.79 5.48 7.47
C GLY A 729 17.29 5.47 7.10
N GLY A 730 17.59 5.80 5.85
CA GLY A 730 18.95 5.81 5.34
C GLY A 730 19.52 4.41 5.04
N GLU A 731 20.85 4.34 4.96
CA GLU A 731 21.60 3.15 4.53
C GLU A 731 22.87 2.97 5.35
N GLU A 732 23.30 1.73 5.48
CA GLU A 732 24.47 1.30 6.23
C GLU A 732 25.53 0.75 5.30
N ALA A 733 26.79 1.12 5.49
CA ALA A 733 27.90 0.57 4.73
C ALA A 733 28.24 -0.83 5.25
N VAL A 734 28.23 -1.83 4.36
CA VAL A 734 28.59 -3.21 4.69
C VAL A 734 30.10 -3.39 4.51
N PRO A 735 30.86 -3.83 5.52
CA PRO A 735 32.29 -4.08 5.39
C PRO A 735 32.58 -5.13 4.30
N LEU A 736 33.52 -4.81 3.41
CA LEU A 736 33.88 -5.67 2.28
C LEU A 736 35.37 -5.57 1.91
N THR A 737 35.89 -6.68 1.39
CA THR A 737 37.24 -6.80 0.83
C THR A 737 37.13 -6.97 -0.69
N VAL A 738 37.93 -6.23 -1.45
CA VAL A 738 37.93 -6.26 -2.93
C VAL A 738 39.21 -6.91 -3.46
N HIS A 739 39.06 -7.81 -4.41
CA HIS A 739 40.16 -8.37 -5.20
C HIS A 739 39.86 -8.17 -6.70
N GLY A 740 40.36 -7.05 -7.24
CA GLY A 740 40.09 -6.62 -8.61
C GLY A 740 38.64 -6.13 -8.76
N ARG A 741 37.73 -7.00 -9.19
CA ARG A 741 36.28 -6.72 -9.26
C ARG A 741 35.43 -7.65 -8.41
N ASP A 742 36.02 -8.75 -7.95
CA ASP A 742 35.33 -9.70 -7.09
C ASP A 742 35.45 -9.21 -5.64
N PHE A 743 34.37 -9.30 -4.87
CA PHE A 743 34.29 -8.81 -3.51
C PHE A 743 33.75 -9.90 -2.57
N THR A 744 34.20 -9.85 -1.32
CA THR A 744 33.60 -10.59 -0.20
C THR A 744 33.14 -9.56 0.83
N ALA A 745 31.90 -9.66 1.30
CA ALA A 745 31.32 -8.76 2.29
C ALA A 745 30.70 -9.54 3.46
N TRP A 746 30.81 -9.02 4.68
CA TRP A 746 30.36 -9.70 5.89
C TRP A 746 29.13 -9.02 6.48
N LEU A 747 28.05 -9.78 6.66
CA LEU A 747 26.82 -9.35 7.33
C LEU A 747 26.70 -10.04 8.70
N PRO A 748 27.20 -9.42 9.79
CA PRO A 748 27.10 -10.00 11.13
C PRO A 748 25.64 -10.00 11.60
N ILE A 749 25.17 -11.14 12.09
CA ILE A 749 23.74 -11.41 12.33
C ILE A 749 23.25 -10.78 13.63
N GLY A 750 24.03 -10.89 14.70
CA GLY A 750 23.74 -10.25 15.99
C GLY A 750 23.41 -8.76 15.86
N PRO A 751 24.24 -7.93 15.19
CA PRO A 751 23.90 -6.52 14.90
C PRO A 751 22.63 -6.33 14.06
N ILE A 752 22.39 -7.16 13.04
CA ILE A 752 21.19 -7.09 12.19
C ILE A 752 19.90 -7.32 13.00
N LEU A 753 19.96 -8.18 14.03
CA LEU A 753 18.88 -8.45 14.98
C LEU A 753 18.82 -7.41 16.12
N ALA A 754 19.96 -6.92 16.61
CA ALA A 754 20.03 -5.98 17.73
C ALA A 754 19.61 -4.54 17.38
N GLU A 755 19.61 -4.17 16.08
CA GLU A 755 18.97 -2.94 15.60
C GLU A 755 17.44 -2.96 15.67
N ILE A 756 16.84 -4.12 15.95
CA ILE A 756 15.41 -4.35 15.81
C ILE A 756 14.79 -4.38 17.21
N ASN A 757 13.69 -3.65 17.36
CA ASN A 757 12.89 -3.68 18.57
C ASN A 757 12.22 -5.07 18.67
N PRO A 758 12.57 -5.94 19.63
CA PRO A 758 11.91 -7.25 19.77
C PRO A 758 10.41 -7.06 20.06
N ASP A 759 10.07 -5.93 20.69
CA ASP A 759 8.72 -5.52 21.06
C ASP A 759 7.95 -4.86 19.90
N ASP A 760 8.41 -4.93 18.65
CA ASP A 760 7.68 -4.39 17.47
C ASP A 760 6.69 -5.43 16.91
N PRO A 761 5.36 -5.24 17.09
CA PRO A 761 4.35 -6.17 16.59
C PRO A 761 4.34 -6.27 15.05
N PHE A 762 4.97 -5.33 14.34
CA PHE A 762 5.05 -5.30 12.88
C PHE A 762 6.32 -5.87 12.28
N SER A 763 7.23 -6.37 13.11
CA SER A 763 8.46 -7.02 12.66
C SER A 763 8.22 -8.35 11.93
N GLN A 764 6.96 -8.72 11.62
CA GLN A 764 6.53 -9.93 10.89
C GLN A 764 7.34 -10.22 9.62
N ARG A 765 7.77 -9.19 8.86
CA ARG A 765 8.81 -9.31 7.83
C ARG A 765 9.45 -7.99 7.44
N THR A 766 10.60 -7.68 8.02
CA THR A 766 11.49 -6.62 7.54
C THR A 766 12.05 -6.99 6.15
N THR A 767 12.33 -5.98 5.31
CA THR A 767 13.05 -6.17 4.05
C THR A 767 14.08 -5.06 3.87
N ARG A 768 15.37 -5.43 3.90
CA ARG A 768 16.48 -4.55 3.56
C ARG A 768 16.95 -4.86 2.12
N ALA A 769 17.30 -3.83 1.34
CA ALA A 769 17.77 -3.94 -0.04
C ALA A 769 19.22 -3.45 -0.17
N PHE A 770 19.97 -4.00 -1.14
CA PHE A 770 21.39 -3.72 -1.32
C PHE A 770 21.68 -2.77 -2.50
N ARG A 771 22.56 -1.79 -2.29
CA ARG A 771 23.17 -0.97 -3.35
C ARG A 771 24.68 -1.14 -3.37
N VAL A 772 25.27 -1.13 -4.56
CA VAL A 772 26.70 -0.97 -4.77
C VAL A 772 26.95 0.43 -5.33
N ARG A 773 27.81 1.20 -4.67
CA ARG A 773 28.28 2.51 -5.14
C ARG A 773 29.66 2.40 -5.78
N GLY A 774 29.88 3.14 -6.86
CA GLY A 774 31.20 3.38 -7.46
C GLY A 774 31.84 4.68 -6.93
N PRO A 775 33.14 4.91 -7.21
CA PRO A 775 33.91 6.02 -6.63
C PRO A 775 33.46 7.41 -7.09
N GLU A 776 32.82 7.53 -8.26
CA GLU A 776 32.24 8.81 -8.74
C GLU A 776 30.76 8.98 -8.32
N GLY A 777 30.27 8.16 -7.38
CA GLY A 777 28.90 8.21 -6.87
C GLY A 777 27.85 7.54 -7.77
N GLN A 778 28.25 6.73 -8.76
CA GLN A 778 27.29 5.89 -9.49
C GLN A 778 26.68 4.83 -8.56
N GLU A 779 25.41 4.48 -8.75
CA GLU A 779 24.74 3.42 -7.99
C GLU A 779 24.24 2.29 -8.89
N GLN A 780 24.36 1.05 -8.41
CA GLN A 780 23.66 -0.13 -8.93
C GLN A 780 22.97 -0.89 -7.79
N VAL A 781 21.91 -1.62 -8.11
CA VAL A 781 21.26 -2.57 -7.17
C VAL A 781 21.94 -3.93 -7.33
N LEU A 782 22.23 -4.62 -6.21
CA LEU A 782 22.88 -5.92 -6.25
C LEU A 782 21.96 -6.99 -6.85
N LEU A 783 22.40 -7.63 -7.94
CA LEU A 783 21.68 -8.71 -8.63
C LEU A 783 21.93 -10.07 -7.98
N TRP A 784 20.90 -10.91 -7.82
CA TRP A 784 21.08 -12.31 -7.41
C TRP A 784 21.47 -13.17 -8.62
N THR A 785 22.72 -13.65 -8.63
CA THR A 785 23.21 -14.65 -9.59
C THR A 785 23.77 -15.91 -8.90
N ALA A 786 23.59 -16.01 -7.59
CA ALA A 786 23.85 -17.22 -6.80
C ALA A 786 22.78 -18.30 -7.05
N GLY A 787 22.85 -19.41 -6.32
CA GLY A 787 21.99 -20.59 -6.49
C GLY A 787 20.48 -20.35 -6.35
N ASP A 788 19.70 -21.40 -6.60
CA ASP A 788 18.23 -21.41 -6.63
C ASP A 788 17.57 -21.67 -5.27
N ARG A 789 18.33 -21.55 -4.18
CA ARG A 789 17.89 -21.68 -2.78
C ARG A 789 18.14 -20.36 -2.04
N LEU A 790 17.30 -20.07 -1.05
CA LEU A 790 17.58 -19.02 -0.06
C LEU A 790 18.78 -19.42 0.82
N VAL A 791 19.33 -18.47 1.56
CA VAL A 791 20.23 -18.75 2.70
C VAL A 791 19.65 -18.09 3.95
N SER A 792 19.61 -18.83 5.06
CA SER A 792 18.91 -18.40 6.27
C SER A 792 19.57 -18.87 7.55
N HIS A 793 19.81 -17.91 8.44
CA HIS A 793 20.24 -18.16 9.81
C HIS A 793 19.11 -17.75 10.77
N ALA A 794 18.93 -18.48 11.87
CA ALA A 794 17.98 -18.13 12.91
C ALA A 794 18.64 -18.10 14.29
N GLU A 795 18.33 -17.08 15.07
CA GLU A 795 18.88 -16.81 16.40
C GLU A 795 17.78 -16.14 17.25
N ASN A 796 17.72 -16.44 18.55
CA ASN A 796 16.83 -15.77 19.51
C ASN A 796 15.34 -15.64 19.06
N GLY A 797 14.79 -16.69 18.45
CA GLY A 797 13.39 -16.74 17.98
C GLY A 797 13.12 -16.01 16.65
N ARG A 798 14.15 -15.46 16.00
CA ARG A 798 14.06 -14.69 14.75
C ARG A 798 14.91 -15.32 13.65
N ALA A 799 14.56 -15.06 12.39
CA ALA A 799 15.26 -15.59 11.21
C ALA A 799 15.67 -14.47 10.26
N VAL A 800 16.95 -14.45 9.88
CA VAL A 800 17.53 -13.58 8.85
C VAL A 800 17.69 -14.40 7.57
N MET A 801 17.01 -13.99 6.49
CA MET A 801 16.85 -14.74 5.25
C MET A 801 17.29 -13.92 4.02
N LEU A 802 18.40 -14.31 3.40
CA LEU A 802 18.82 -13.75 2.12
C LEU A 802 18.14 -14.49 0.96
N THR A 803 17.44 -13.76 0.08
CA THR A 803 16.75 -14.30 -1.11
C THR A 803 16.71 -13.25 -2.22
N ARG A 804 16.02 -13.55 -3.33
CA ARG A 804 15.78 -12.61 -4.43
C ARG A 804 14.38 -11.99 -4.39
N SER A 805 14.31 -10.71 -4.74
CA SER A 805 13.09 -10.03 -5.13
C SER A 805 12.52 -10.57 -6.46
N THR A 806 11.27 -10.23 -6.75
CA THR A 806 10.63 -10.49 -8.06
C THR A 806 11.32 -9.79 -9.24
N GLY A 807 12.19 -8.80 -8.97
CA GLY A 807 13.06 -8.17 -9.98
C GLY A 807 14.39 -8.89 -10.21
N GLY A 808 14.71 -9.94 -9.44
CA GLY A 808 16.01 -10.63 -9.48
C GLY A 808 17.10 -10.00 -8.60
N TYR A 809 16.81 -8.93 -7.87
CA TYR A 809 17.76 -8.26 -6.97
C TYR A 809 17.80 -8.92 -5.59
N VAL A 810 18.95 -8.84 -4.92
CA VAL A 810 19.16 -9.40 -3.57
C VAL A 810 18.35 -8.62 -2.53
N ASN A 811 17.58 -9.36 -1.73
CA ASN A 811 16.89 -8.87 -0.54
C ASN A 811 17.47 -9.59 0.69
N LEU A 812 17.68 -8.84 1.77
CA LEU A 812 17.81 -9.39 3.12
C LEU A 812 16.46 -9.25 3.81
N HIS A 813 15.77 -10.35 4.05
CA HIS A 813 14.60 -10.36 4.92
C HIS A 813 15.00 -10.72 6.35
N GLU A 814 14.15 -10.30 7.27
CA GLU A 814 14.26 -10.61 8.68
C GLU A 814 12.82 -10.73 9.21
N SER A 815 12.55 -11.68 10.10
CA SER A 815 11.22 -11.95 10.67
C SER A 815 11.31 -12.76 11.97
N PRO A 816 10.22 -12.92 12.75
CA PRO A 816 10.09 -14.06 13.65
C PRO A 816 10.28 -15.39 12.91
N ILE A 817 10.64 -16.45 13.63
CA ILE A 817 10.64 -17.81 13.08
C ILE A 817 9.22 -18.18 12.61
N ARG A 818 9.12 -18.58 11.34
CA ARG A 818 7.91 -19.10 10.69
C ARG A 818 8.31 -20.24 9.76
N MET A 819 7.57 -21.34 9.82
CA MET A 819 7.81 -22.48 8.93
C MET A 819 7.66 -22.03 7.48
N THR A 820 8.70 -22.28 6.69
CA THR A 820 8.87 -21.74 5.34
C THR A 820 9.15 -22.88 4.38
N ALA A 821 8.27 -23.10 3.42
CA ALA A 821 8.41 -24.15 2.42
C ALA A 821 9.31 -23.72 1.26
N THR A 822 10.34 -24.53 0.98
CA THR A 822 11.36 -24.32 -0.05
C THR A 822 11.26 -25.32 -1.21
N ALA A 823 10.48 -26.41 -1.04
CA ALA A 823 10.14 -27.35 -2.10
C ALA A 823 8.73 -27.92 -1.91
N ALA A 824 8.06 -28.25 -3.02
CA ALA A 824 6.81 -29.01 -3.05
C ALA A 824 6.86 -30.01 -4.22
N VAL A 825 6.47 -31.27 -3.98
CA VAL A 825 6.56 -32.38 -4.94
C VAL A 825 5.36 -33.32 -4.77
N ALA A 826 4.72 -33.71 -5.89
CA ALA A 826 3.72 -34.78 -5.90
C ALA A 826 4.39 -36.10 -6.34
N ALA A 827 4.55 -37.04 -5.41
CA ALA A 827 5.28 -38.29 -5.60
C ALA A 827 4.33 -39.49 -5.42
N GLY A 828 3.98 -40.18 -6.51
CA GLY A 828 2.98 -41.26 -6.48
C GLY A 828 1.62 -40.70 -6.03
N ASN A 829 1.10 -41.22 -4.90
CA ASN A 829 -0.12 -40.73 -4.24
C ASN A 829 0.14 -39.66 -3.17
N MET A 830 1.40 -39.36 -2.84
CA MET A 830 1.75 -38.44 -1.75
C MET A 830 2.01 -37.03 -2.27
N LEU A 831 1.54 -36.02 -1.54
CA LEU A 831 2.04 -34.65 -1.65
C LEU A 831 3.08 -34.43 -0.54
N VAL A 832 4.25 -33.93 -0.93
CA VAL A 832 5.40 -33.69 -0.04
C VAL A 832 5.79 -32.22 -0.13
N VAL A 833 5.74 -31.51 0.98
CA VAL A 833 6.28 -30.14 1.13
C VAL A 833 7.50 -30.21 2.04
N ARG A 834 8.53 -29.39 1.80
CA ARG A 834 9.76 -29.35 2.60
C ARG A 834 10.21 -27.93 2.91
N GLY A 835 10.96 -27.75 4.00
CA GLY A 835 11.57 -26.48 4.40
C GLY A 835 12.69 -26.66 5.44
N PRO A 836 13.50 -25.62 5.72
CA PRO A 836 14.41 -25.62 6.87
C PRO A 836 13.63 -25.81 8.18
N ASP A 837 14.21 -26.59 9.10
CA ASP A 837 13.62 -26.89 10.40
C ASP A 837 14.08 -25.87 11.46
N TRP A 838 13.12 -25.39 12.25
CA TRP A 838 13.32 -24.28 13.19
C TRP A 838 12.77 -24.57 14.60
N GLY A 839 12.33 -25.79 14.86
CA GLY A 839 11.65 -26.19 16.10
C GLY A 839 10.68 -27.34 15.87
N ASP A 840 10.20 -27.93 16.96
CA ASP A 840 9.25 -29.03 16.91
C ASP A 840 7.84 -28.49 16.62
N VAL A 841 7.21 -28.97 15.55
CA VAL A 841 5.87 -28.57 15.09
C VAL A 841 5.18 -29.73 14.38
N ASP A 842 3.87 -29.80 14.50
CA ASP A 842 3.03 -30.65 13.64
C ASP A 842 2.52 -29.86 12.44
N PHE A 843 2.29 -30.56 11.32
CA PHE A 843 1.82 -29.95 10.07
C PHE A 843 0.43 -30.47 9.70
N SER A 844 -0.47 -29.60 9.26
CA SER A 844 -1.81 -29.96 8.79
C SER A 844 -2.20 -29.20 7.53
N TRP A 845 -3.00 -29.82 6.67
CA TRP A 845 -3.75 -29.10 5.63
C TRP A 845 -5.10 -28.71 6.20
N ARG A 846 -5.33 -27.41 6.35
CA ARG A 846 -6.54 -26.81 6.92
C ARG A 846 -7.53 -26.40 5.84
N ARG A 847 -8.80 -26.75 6.00
CA ARG A 847 -9.94 -26.20 5.25
C ARG A 847 -10.89 -25.52 6.22
N TYR A 848 -11.10 -24.21 6.06
CA TYR A 848 -12.16 -23.47 6.77
C TYR A 848 -13.54 -23.82 6.21
N LEU A 849 -14.56 -23.81 7.07
CA LEU A 849 -15.95 -24.00 6.64
C LEU A 849 -16.50 -22.69 6.02
N PRO A 850 -17.49 -22.76 5.11
CA PRO A 850 -18.13 -21.56 4.58
C PRO A 850 -18.71 -20.70 5.70
N ASP A 851 -18.39 -19.41 5.69
CA ASP A 851 -18.89 -18.39 6.61
C ASP A 851 -18.67 -18.69 8.11
N SER A 852 -17.59 -19.42 8.46
CA SER A 852 -17.14 -19.66 9.84
C SER A 852 -15.61 -19.78 9.97
N ASP A 853 -15.06 -19.46 11.15
CA ASP A 853 -13.66 -19.74 11.55
C ASP A 853 -13.43 -21.23 11.91
N ASP A 854 -14.52 -22.02 12.00
CA ASP A 854 -14.46 -23.48 12.11
C ASP A 854 -13.67 -24.08 10.95
N HIS A 855 -12.87 -25.12 11.25
CA HIS A 855 -12.00 -25.73 10.25
C HIS A 855 -11.80 -27.23 10.45
N VAL A 856 -11.42 -27.89 9.36
CA VAL A 856 -11.06 -29.31 9.30
C VAL A 856 -9.58 -29.42 8.93
N ASP A 857 -8.80 -30.08 9.78
CA ASP A 857 -7.38 -30.32 9.58
C ASP A 857 -7.10 -31.77 9.15
N VAL A 858 -6.41 -31.93 8.02
CA VAL A 858 -5.85 -33.21 7.58
C VAL A 858 -4.37 -33.24 7.96
N ALA A 859 -4.03 -34.05 8.97
CA ALA A 859 -2.67 -34.14 9.49
C ALA A 859 -1.66 -34.67 8.46
N CYS A 860 -0.49 -34.04 8.39
CA CYS A 860 0.66 -34.50 7.63
C CYS A 860 1.58 -35.32 8.53
N ARG A 861 2.15 -36.42 8.02
CA ARG A 861 3.30 -37.06 8.67
C ARG A 861 4.54 -36.18 8.48
N ARG A 862 5.08 -35.63 9.57
CA ARG A 862 6.39 -34.96 9.59
C ARG A 862 7.52 -36.00 9.54
N THR A 863 8.61 -35.66 8.83
CA THR A 863 9.91 -36.33 8.93
C THR A 863 11.01 -35.26 8.91
N VAL A 864 12.05 -35.42 9.73
CA VAL A 864 13.18 -34.48 9.81
C VAL A 864 14.46 -35.16 9.33
N SER A 865 15.35 -34.38 8.71
CA SER A 865 16.70 -34.77 8.28
C SER A 865 17.60 -33.54 8.26
N ASP A 866 18.89 -33.70 7.96
CA ASP A 866 19.85 -32.58 7.86
C ASP A 866 19.45 -31.51 6.82
N ASP A 867 18.64 -31.88 5.81
CA ASP A 867 18.03 -30.97 4.82
C ASP A 867 16.83 -30.15 5.37
N GLY A 868 16.39 -30.40 6.61
CA GLY A 868 15.21 -29.82 7.25
C GLY A 868 14.01 -30.77 7.36
N TRP A 869 12.80 -30.21 7.48
CA TRP A 869 11.54 -30.97 7.58
C TRP A 869 10.95 -31.33 6.22
N ALA A 870 10.15 -32.40 6.22
CA ALA A 870 9.18 -32.70 5.18
C ALA A 870 7.81 -33.01 5.81
N ALA A 871 6.76 -32.36 5.32
CA ALA A 871 5.36 -32.64 5.64
C ALA A 871 4.78 -33.50 4.50
N VAL A 872 4.25 -34.67 4.85
CA VAL A 872 3.81 -35.69 3.89
C VAL A 872 2.34 -36.05 4.13
N VAL A 873 1.50 -35.85 3.12
CA VAL A 873 0.07 -36.19 3.14
C VAL A 873 -0.29 -37.09 1.96
N GLU A 874 -1.23 -38.03 2.14
CA GLU A 874 -1.78 -38.79 1.01
C GLU A 874 -2.89 -37.97 0.33
N MET A 875 -2.80 -37.79 -1.00
CA MET A 875 -3.74 -36.97 -1.76
C MET A 875 -5.18 -37.49 -1.72
N ALA A 876 -5.41 -38.76 -1.37
CA ALA A 876 -6.74 -39.34 -1.20
C ALA A 876 -7.47 -38.87 0.08
N ALA A 877 -6.76 -38.28 1.04
CA ALA A 877 -7.35 -37.73 2.28
C ALA A 877 -7.85 -36.29 2.13
N LEU A 878 -7.72 -35.68 0.95
CA LEU A 878 -8.01 -34.27 0.69
C LEU A 878 -9.18 -34.15 -0.28
N GLU A 879 -10.34 -33.77 0.26
CA GLU A 879 -11.58 -33.54 -0.50
C GLU A 879 -11.49 -32.33 -1.47
N PRO A 880 -12.36 -32.24 -2.48
CA PRO A 880 -12.49 -31.06 -3.35
C PRO A 880 -12.80 -29.76 -2.58
N ALA A 881 -11.78 -28.92 -2.40
CA ALA A 881 -11.81 -27.64 -1.70
C ALA A 881 -10.52 -26.84 -1.96
N GLU A 882 -10.42 -25.64 -1.39
CA GLU A 882 -9.14 -24.98 -1.14
C GLU A 882 -8.64 -25.30 0.28
N TRP A 883 -7.37 -25.68 0.38
CA TRP A 883 -6.68 -26.08 1.60
C TRP A 883 -5.44 -25.20 1.81
N ILE A 884 -5.07 -24.94 3.06
CA ILE A 884 -3.87 -24.15 3.43
C ILE A 884 -2.96 -25.02 4.30
N LEU A 885 -1.65 -25.04 4.03
CA LEU A 885 -0.71 -25.75 4.90
C LEU A 885 -0.41 -24.92 6.15
N PHE A 886 -0.70 -25.47 7.33
CA PHE A 886 -0.38 -24.89 8.64
C PHE A 886 0.73 -25.69 9.34
N ALA A 887 1.43 -25.00 10.25
CA ALA A 887 2.33 -25.59 11.23
C ALA A 887 1.88 -25.15 12.63
N THR A 888 1.77 -26.09 13.56
CA THR A 888 1.27 -25.89 14.93
C THR A 888 2.34 -26.27 15.93
N ALA A 889 2.64 -25.38 16.87
CA ALA A 889 3.61 -25.58 17.94
C ALA A 889 3.00 -26.36 19.14
N PRO A 890 3.81 -26.94 20.04
CA PRO A 890 3.33 -27.72 21.19
C PRO A 890 2.50 -26.93 22.22
N ASP A 891 2.52 -25.59 22.16
CA ASP A 891 1.66 -24.69 22.96
C ASP A 891 0.28 -24.46 22.32
N GLY A 892 0.01 -25.05 21.15
CA GLY A 892 -1.22 -24.88 20.37
C GLY A 892 -1.18 -23.74 19.34
N THR A 893 -0.15 -22.89 19.35
CA THR A 893 -0.03 -21.77 18.43
C THR A 893 0.15 -22.25 16.99
N SER A 894 -0.75 -21.86 16.08
CA SER A 894 -0.79 -22.34 14.70
C SER A 894 -0.60 -21.22 13.68
N HIS A 895 0.25 -21.45 12.67
CA HIS A 895 0.62 -20.46 11.65
C HIS A 895 0.69 -21.08 10.25
N ALA A 896 0.18 -20.36 9.24
CA ALA A 896 0.23 -20.80 7.86
C ALA A 896 1.68 -20.80 7.31
N VAL A 897 2.06 -21.90 6.68
CA VAL A 897 3.42 -22.14 6.15
C VAL A 897 3.70 -21.20 4.98
N GLN A 898 4.79 -20.45 5.10
CA GLN A 898 5.18 -19.43 4.14
C GLN A 898 5.74 -20.07 2.86
N CYS A 899 5.29 -19.61 1.70
CA CYS A 899 5.88 -19.98 0.41
C CYS A 899 7.10 -19.11 0.13
N GLU A 900 8.25 -19.75 -0.01
CA GLU A 900 9.52 -19.09 -0.33
C GLU A 900 9.55 -18.53 -1.77
N PRO A 901 10.21 -17.39 -2.04
CA PRO A 901 10.36 -16.81 -3.39
C PRO A 901 10.82 -17.76 -4.52
N PHE A 902 11.91 -18.52 -4.41
CA PHE A 902 12.31 -19.50 -5.44
C PHE A 902 11.28 -20.62 -5.60
N LEU A 903 10.63 -21.09 -4.53
CA LEU A 903 9.48 -22.01 -4.62
C LEU A 903 8.31 -21.38 -5.38
N SER A 904 7.95 -20.12 -5.11
CA SER A 904 6.86 -19.41 -5.80
C SER A 904 7.05 -19.27 -7.31
N THR A 905 8.28 -19.49 -7.80
CA THR A 905 8.66 -19.43 -9.23
C THR A 905 8.70 -20.82 -9.90
N ARG A 906 8.50 -21.87 -9.10
CA ARG A 906 8.35 -23.28 -9.51
C ARG A 906 6.91 -23.78 -9.31
N LEU A 907 5.99 -22.87 -9.00
CA LEU A 907 4.56 -23.10 -8.78
C LEU A 907 3.71 -22.27 -9.75
N PRO A 908 2.47 -22.66 -10.08
CA PRO A 908 1.73 -23.80 -9.53
C PRO A 908 2.27 -25.16 -9.99
N LEU A 909 2.21 -26.14 -9.08
CA LEU A 909 2.42 -27.55 -9.41
C LEU A 909 1.05 -28.22 -9.47
N THR A 910 0.64 -28.62 -10.67
CA THR A 910 -0.63 -29.32 -10.92
C THR A 910 -0.39 -30.81 -11.21
N THR A 911 -1.13 -31.69 -10.55
CA THR A 911 -1.15 -33.14 -10.80
C THR A 911 -2.60 -33.65 -10.86
N ARG A 912 -2.82 -34.79 -11.51
CA ARG A 912 -4.14 -35.46 -11.59
C ARG A 912 -4.07 -36.84 -10.97
N ARG A 913 -5.05 -37.19 -10.13
CA ARG A 913 -5.18 -38.49 -9.45
C ARG A 913 -6.67 -38.85 -9.31
N ALA A 914 -7.01 -40.09 -9.65
CA ALA A 914 -8.39 -40.54 -9.78
C ALA A 914 -9.22 -39.55 -10.62
N HIS A 915 -10.28 -38.97 -10.05
CA HIS A 915 -11.15 -37.99 -10.72
C HIS A 915 -10.74 -36.52 -10.48
N HIS A 916 -9.75 -36.26 -9.60
CA HIS A 916 -9.42 -34.92 -9.13
C HIS A 916 -8.09 -34.37 -9.68
N THR A 917 -8.05 -33.06 -9.80
CA THR A 917 -6.88 -32.24 -10.14
C THR A 917 -6.43 -31.48 -8.89
N PHE A 918 -5.20 -31.74 -8.46
CA PHE A 918 -4.56 -31.13 -7.29
C PHE A 918 -3.58 -30.05 -7.77
N THR A 919 -3.78 -28.79 -7.37
CA THR A 919 -2.97 -27.64 -7.78
C THR A 919 -2.46 -26.89 -6.56
N ILE A 920 -1.19 -27.12 -6.19
CA ILE A 920 -0.53 -26.34 -5.13
C ILE A 920 0.06 -25.06 -5.71
N ARG A 921 -0.22 -23.91 -5.07
CA ARG A 921 0.09 -22.55 -5.53
C ARG A 921 0.42 -21.60 -4.36
N PRO A 922 1.23 -20.56 -4.59
CA PRO A 922 1.36 -19.46 -3.64
C PRO A 922 0.14 -18.55 -3.71
N LEU A 923 -0.49 -18.27 -2.56
CA LEU A 923 -1.46 -17.19 -2.39
C LEU A 923 -1.06 -16.38 -1.15
N ALA A 924 -1.18 -15.05 -1.20
CA ALA A 924 -0.80 -14.09 -0.15
C ALA A 924 0.68 -14.08 0.32
N GLY A 925 1.40 -15.19 0.20
CA GLY A 925 2.70 -15.46 0.84
C GLY A 925 2.77 -16.86 1.46
N THR A 926 1.65 -17.59 1.52
CA THR A 926 1.51 -18.95 2.08
C THR A 926 1.34 -20.00 0.97
N LEU A 927 1.38 -21.29 1.33
CA LEU A 927 1.05 -22.39 0.42
C LEU A 927 -0.43 -22.79 0.50
N HIS A 928 -1.11 -22.70 -0.64
CA HIS A 928 -2.48 -23.11 -0.86
C HIS A 928 -2.55 -24.30 -1.81
N LEU A 929 -3.49 -25.22 -1.60
CA LEU A 929 -3.77 -26.37 -2.44
C LEU A 929 -5.24 -26.36 -2.85
N GLU A 930 -5.48 -26.25 -4.15
CA GLU A 930 -6.80 -26.35 -4.76
C GLU A 930 -7.02 -27.79 -5.26
N VAL A 931 -8.15 -28.39 -4.90
CA VAL A 931 -8.56 -29.74 -5.32
C VAL A 931 -9.88 -29.64 -6.09
N THR A 932 -9.89 -30.09 -7.35
CA THR A 932 -11.06 -30.09 -8.24
C THR A 932 -11.27 -31.45 -8.92
#